data_AF-A0A929LBH9-F1
#
_entry.id   AF-A0A929LBH9-F1
#
_cell.length_a   1.000
_cell.length_b   1.000
_cell.length_c   1.000
_cell.angle_alpha   90.00
_cell.angle_beta   90.00
_cell.angle_gamma   90.00
#
_symmetry.space_group_name_H-M   'P 1'
#
loop_
_entity.id
_entity.type
_entity.pdbx_description
1 polymer ?
#
loop_
_entity_poly.entity_id
_entity_poly.type
_entity_poly.pdbx_seq_one_letter_code
_entity_poly.pdbx_strand_id
1 'polypeptide(L)'
;MSQLYSGDLLDNRYRIGAQIARGGMSTVYSAVDTRLDREVAVKVMDPALADQRSFRARFEREARAVAKLNHPALVNVFDQGVDGEYVFLVMELVVGGSLRELLKERGPMPPHAALAVMEPVLTALSVAHATGMIHRDIKPDNVLISDSHQVKLADFGLVRAIATGVNSGAHTAHDGKVIGTVGYLSPEQVEGKSLHQTSDVYSAGILLYELITGTTPFKEDSPVGTAMARLNRDVPAPSSVISGVPEEIDQLVARATSRSSETRFSDGTEFLNAVHSVTRDLNLPPFKVPSPADSAVRRALEGADYGERLSWDDESMSTRAVALGTDPRTSEQPGHAQPFSETAHTQLQPADGGYSPYSGTPGVDAHSPAAAYPAGAHAGAGQPGAAHAGNPQGYPPSAYPAGPLHHSGHAAEVAQSHESNRKPALSNRSSGRTVVWILVILALVAAVATGAWWLTSGRYGEVPNVVGMDQASAQATVEEAGFTSDLEEQYSNDTARQAVMGTDPPFGERAPRGSQVAVLVSLGKPTVPQPGSADTVATYTQKLEDRTLQARLGSEVYSDDVPKGKIASTKPASGAEVNTGSTVEVQLSKGPRPVRVPGVKGQSEQRATETIEAAGLEVGDVVQEFSEQVEAGDAIGTRPGSGEEAPGGSEITLVISNAIKVPNITGLSADKAKEKLREAGLNPVHGDPITDEDVEAGHVASQSPAADQLINPEEDTNVTIHESDSVRVPFVIGSTAASAKQKLEALGLKVKFSSDSSGLVITQSPGLGSRVRVGDTITLGTL
;
A
#
# COMPACT_ATOMS: atom_id res chain seq x y z
N MET A 1 -16.81 7.59 -5.45
CA MET A 1 -15.93 8.09 -4.37
C MET A 1 -15.21 9.29 -4.92
N SER A 2 -15.34 10.44 -4.28
CA SER A 2 -14.42 11.56 -4.49
C SER A 2 -13.12 11.25 -3.75
N GLN A 3 -11.99 11.56 -4.40
CA GLN A 3 -10.65 11.31 -3.88
C GLN A 3 -9.85 12.58 -4.16
N LEU A 4 -9.09 13.03 -3.16
CA LEU A 4 -8.21 14.19 -3.32
C LEU A 4 -6.95 13.77 -4.08
N TYR A 5 -6.50 14.64 -4.97
CA TYR A 5 -5.31 14.45 -5.79
C TYR A 5 -4.16 15.33 -5.28
N SER A 6 -2.93 14.94 -5.60
CA SER A 6 -1.74 15.76 -5.30
C SER A 6 -1.86 17.11 -6.01
N GLY A 7 -1.70 18.21 -5.26
CA GLY A 7 -1.87 19.58 -5.72
C GLY A 7 -3.16 20.25 -5.25
N ASP A 8 -4.22 19.48 -4.91
CA ASP A 8 -5.50 20.01 -4.41
C ASP A 8 -5.31 20.84 -3.13
N LEU A 9 -6.17 21.84 -2.91
CA LEU A 9 -6.07 22.77 -1.77
C LEU A 9 -7.31 22.68 -0.86
N LEU A 10 -7.20 21.88 0.21
CA LEU A 10 -8.26 21.68 1.20
C LEU A 10 -8.34 22.87 2.17
N ASP A 11 -9.55 23.34 2.48
CA ASP A 11 -9.86 24.50 3.34
C ASP A 11 -9.10 25.78 2.94
N ASN A 12 -8.77 25.93 1.66
CA ASN A 12 -7.94 27.02 1.12
C ASN A 12 -6.63 27.22 1.92
N ARG A 13 -6.03 26.13 2.40
CA ARG A 13 -4.86 26.16 3.29
C ARG A 13 -3.94 24.93 3.20
N TYR A 14 -4.50 23.74 3.07
CA TYR A 14 -3.74 22.48 3.14
C TYR A 14 -3.57 21.94 1.73
N ARG A 15 -2.38 22.14 1.14
CA ARG A 15 -2.08 21.59 -0.18
C ARG A 15 -1.78 20.10 -0.06
N ILE A 16 -2.67 19.27 -0.58
CA ILE A 16 -2.56 17.82 -0.58
C ILE A 16 -1.36 17.39 -1.43
N GLY A 17 -0.58 16.45 -0.91
CA GLY A 17 0.53 15.80 -1.59
C GLY A 17 0.24 14.33 -1.86
N ALA A 18 1.18 13.46 -1.47
CA ALA A 18 1.08 12.03 -1.71
C ALA A 18 0.13 11.32 -0.72
N GLN A 19 -0.55 10.28 -1.19
CA GLN A 19 -1.43 9.46 -0.35
C GLN A 19 -0.60 8.43 0.44
N ILE A 20 -0.40 8.69 1.74
CA ILE A 20 0.39 7.83 2.65
C ILE A 20 -0.29 6.48 2.89
N ALA A 21 -1.59 6.48 3.21
CA ALA A 21 -2.31 5.27 3.59
C ALA A 21 -3.82 5.38 3.33
N ARG A 22 -4.46 4.27 2.99
CA ARG A 22 -5.92 4.18 2.80
C ARG A 22 -6.51 3.09 3.69
N GLY A 23 -7.26 3.49 4.71
CA GLY A 23 -8.04 2.62 5.57
C GLY A 23 -9.47 2.42 5.06
N GLY A 24 -10.25 1.56 5.73
CA GLY A 24 -11.64 1.29 5.36
C GLY A 24 -12.67 2.36 5.74
N MET A 25 -12.24 3.47 6.37
CA MET A 25 -13.13 4.56 6.85
C MET A 25 -12.50 5.96 6.66
N SER A 26 -11.25 6.04 6.20
CA SER A 26 -10.49 7.29 6.07
C SER A 26 -9.22 7.06 5.23
N THR A 27 -8.74 8.12 4.57
CA THR A 27 -7.48 8.16 3.81
C THR A 27 -6.56 9.22 4.41
N VAL A 28 -5.27 8.91 4.53
CA VAL A 28 -4.23 9.80 5.04
C VAL A 28 -3.32 10.23 3.89
N TYR A 29 -3.10 11.54 3.78
CA TYR A 29 -2.22 12.18 2.81
C TYR A 29 -1.11 12.95 3.54
N SER A 30 0.06 13.12 2.92
CA SER A 30 0.92 14.26 3.26
C SER A 30 0.29 15.54 2.70
N ALA A 31 0.56 16.68 3.33
CA ALA A 31 0.16 17.98 2.85
C ALA A 31 1.09 19.08 3.39
N VAL A 32 1.07 20.25 2.74
CA VAL A 32 1.73 21.46 3.24
C VAL A 32 0.67 22.45 3.75
N ASP A 33 0.83 22.92 4.99
CA ASP A 33 0.04 24.01 5.58
C ASP A 33 0.56 25.35 5.04
N THR A 34 -0.03 25.84 3.95
CA THR A 34 0.49 26.99 3.18
C THR A 34 0.39 28.35 3.89
N ARG A 35 0.02 28.37 5.18
CA ARG A 35 0.06 29.57 6.05
C ARG A 35 1.18 29.52 7.08
N LEU A 36 1.70 28.33 7.38
CA LEU A 36 2.76 28.09 8.38
C LEU A 36 4.02 27.42 7.78
N ASP A 37 4.01 27.19 6.46
CA ASP A 37 5.08 26.58 5.65
C ASP A 37 5.71 25.35 6.29
N ARG A 38 4.84 24.40 6.63
CA ARG A 38 5.19 23.16 7.34
C ARG A 38 4.46 21.96 6.74
N GLU A 39 5.12 20.82 6.77
CA GLU A 39 4.49 19.54 6.43
C GLU A 39 3.56 19.06 7.55
N VAL A 40 2.45 18.46 7.16
CA VAL A 40 1.43 17.88 8.04
C VAL A 40 0.86 16.62 7.41
N ALA A 41 0.35 15.71 8.24
CA ALA A 41 -0.50 14.62 7.77
C ALA A 41 -1.97 15.07 7.82
N VAL A 42 -2.72 14.82 6.74
CA VAL A 42 -4.15 15.15 6.65
C VAL A 42 -4.94 13.87 6.51
N LYS A 43 -5.76 13.57 7.52
CA LYS A 43 -6.61 12.38 7.56
C LYS A 43 -8.05 12.77 7.24
N VAL A 44 -8.51 12.35 6.07
CA VAL A 44 -9.84 12.64 5.52
C VAL A 44 -10.76 11.43 5.71
N MET A 45 -11.95 11.65 6.25
CA MET A 45 -12.95 10.59 6.45
C MET A 45 -13.62 10.19 5.13
N ASP A 46 -14.18 8.98 5.06
CA ASP A 46 -15.00 8.58 3.90
C ASP A 46 -16.29 9.44 3.79
N PRO A 47 -16.65 9.95 2.60
CA PRO A 47 -17.86 10.76 2.42
C PRO A 47 -19.17 10.10 2.93
N ALA A 48 -19.30 8.77 2.84
CA ALA A 48 -20.49 8.05 3.32
C ALA A 48 -20.66 8.08 4.86
N LEU A 49 -19.58 8.39 5.59
CA LEU A 49 -19.63 8.70 7.03
C LEU A 49 -19.82 10.20 7.27
N ALA A 50 -19.24 11.05 6.41
CA ALA A 50 -19.28 12.50 6.53
C ALA A 50 -20.70 13.10 6.46
N ASP A 51 -21.59 12.56 5.63
CA ASP A 51 -22.97 13.06 5.49
C ASP A 51 -23.82 12.94 6.78
N GLN A 52 -23.42 12.06 7.70
CA GLN A 52 -24.18 11.80 8.92
C GLN A 52 -23.97 12.94 9.92
N ARG A 53 -24.98 13.81 10.11
CA ARG A 53 -24.92 14.93 11.09
C ARG A 53 -24.56 14.48 12.51
N SER A 54 -25.00 13.28 12.88
CA SER A 54 -24.72 12.61 14.16
C SER A 54 -23.28 12.08 14.28
N PHE A 55 -22.60 11.84 13.16
CA PHE A 55 -21.16 11.54 13.07
C PHE A 55 -20.37 12.84 13.24
N ARG A 56 -20.62 13.85 12.39
CA ARG A 56 -19.90 15.15 12.40
C ARG A 56 -19.83 15.77 13.79
N ALA A 57 -20.97 15.92 14.46
CA ALA A 57 -21.06 16.54 15.79
C ALA A 57 -20.44 15.70 16.95
N ARG A 58 -20.08 14.44 16.71
CA ARG A 58 -19.24 13.61 17.61
C ARG A 58 -17.77 13.74 17.23
N PHE A 59 -17.45 13.61 15.94
CA PHE A 59 -16.10 13.74 15.41
C PHE A 59 -15.47 15.08 15.80
N GLU A 60 -16.14 16.20 15.54
CA GLU A 60 -15.70 17.55 15.93
C GLU A 60 -15.44 17.68 17.44
N ARG A 61 -16.21 16.97 18.26
CA ARG A 61 -16.13 17.00 19.73
C ARG A 61 -14.95 16.18 20.24
N GLU A 62 -14.78 14.95 19.75
CA GLU A 62 -13.68 14.08 20.15
C GLU A 62 -12.34 14.57 19.56
N ALA A 63 -12.31 15.06 18.31
CA ALA A 63 -11.13 15.71 17.72
C ALA A 63 -10.69 16.94 18.53
N ARG A 64 -11.64 17.81 18.94
CA ARG A 64 -11.36 18.96 19.84
C ARG A 64 -10.91 18.53 21.24
N ALA A 65 -11.20 17.30 21.67
CA ALA A 65 -10.63 16.75 22.90
C ALA A 65 -9.19 16.26 22.68
N VAL A 66 -8.91 15.55 21.59
CA VAL A 66 -7.54 15.07 21.25
C VAL A 66 -6.59 16.24 21.04
N ALA A 67 -7.02 17.31 20.37
CA ALA A 67 -6.25 18.54 20.14
C ALA A 67 -5.88 19.33 21.42
N LYS A 68 -6.32 18.90 22.61
CA LYS A 68 -5.85 19.43 23.90
C LYS A 68 -4.70 18.62 24.50
N LEU A 69 -4.45 17.41 24.00
CA LEU A 69 -3.34 16.57 24.44
C LEU A 69 -2.09 16.98 23.67
N ASN A 70 -1.06 17.38 24.39
CA ASN A 70 0.28 17.64 23.86
C ASN A 70 1.28 16.89 24.75
N HIS A 71 1.99 15.94 24.16
CA HIS A 71 3.05 15.19 24.83
C HIS A 71 4.03 14.64 23.78
N PRO A 72 5.35 14.54 24.04
CA PRO A 72 6.30 14.00 23.06
C PRO A 72 6.04 12.55 22.63
N ALA A 73 5.27 11.78 23.41
CA ALA A 73 4.84 10.42 23.04
C ALA A 73 3.47 10.37 22.32
N LEU A 74 2.88 11.51 21.97
CA LEU A 74 1.62 11.62 21.21
C LEU A 74 1.89 12.26 19.84
N VAL A 75 1.15 11.83 18.83
CA VAL A 75 1.04 12.57 17.56
C VAL A 75 0.15 13.78 17.78
N ASN A 76 0.71 14.97 17.60
CA ASN A 76 0.00 16.22 17.87
C ASN A 76 -1.08 16.47 16.80
N VAL A 77 -2.30 16.79 17.23
CA VAL A 77 -3.38 17.28 16.34
C VAL A 77 -3.30 18.80 16.31
N PHE A 78 -3.15 19.37 15.11
CA PHE A 78 -3.01 20.81 14.90
C PHE A 78 -4.32 21.51 14.55
N ASP A 79 -5.19 20.83 13.81
CA ASP A 79 -6.42 21.43 13.28
C ASP A 79 -7.47 20.37 12.92
N GLN A 80 -8.71 20.80 12.71
CA GLN A 80 -9.81 19.98 12.21
C GLN A 80 -10.77 20.84 11.41
N GLY A 81 -11.40 20.28 10.37
CA GLY A 81 -12.31 21.05 9.53
C GLY A 81 -13.26 20.18 8.71
N VAL A 82 -14.14 20.87 7.99
CA VAL A 82 -14.96 20.25 6.95
C VAL A 82 -15.00 21.18 5.75
N ASP A 83 -14.58 20.68 4.59
CA ASP A 83 -14.58 21.39 3.32
C ASP A 83 -15.42 20.61 2.30
N GLY A 84 -16.53 21.20 1.87
CA GLY A 84 -17.56 20.50 1.10
C GLY A 84 -18.07 19.23 1.83
N GLU A 85 -17.80 18.07 1.22
CA GLU A 85 -18.09 16.74 1.75
C GLU A 85 -16.97 16.15 2.63
N TYR A 86 -15.76 16.72 2.57
CA TYR A 86 -14.58 16.18 3.24
C TYR A 86 -14.49 16.61 4.70
N VAL A 87 -14.78 15.71 5.64
CA VAL A 87 -14.46 15.87 7.07
C VAL A 87 -13.00 15.45 7.29
N PHE A 88 -12.17 16.32 7.88
CA PHE A 88 -10.73 16.07 7.99
C PHE A 88 -10.12 16.46 9.34
N LEU A 89 -8.99 15.81 9.65
CA LEU A 89 -8.12 16.06 10.80
C LEU A 89 -6.70 16.37 10.30
N VAL A 90 -6.05 17.39 10.86
CA VAL A 90 -4.68 17.77 10.52
C VAL A 90 -3.77 17.50 11.71
N MET A 91 -2.70 16.75 11.49
CA MET A 91 -1.83 16.23 12.55
C MET A 91 -0.36 16.26 12.13
N GLU A 92 0.52 16.03 13.10
CA GLU A 92 1.96 15.91 12.91
C GLU A 92 2.32 14.79 11.91
N LEU A 93 3.16 15.10 10.93
CA LEU A 93 3.69 14.11 9.97
C LEU A 93 4.86 13.35 10.60
N VAL A 94 4.68 12.05 10.84
CA VAL A 94 5.73 11.19 11.41
C VAL A 94 6.35 10.33 10.30
N VAL A 95 7.43 10.83 9.69
CA VAL A 95 8.04 10.29 8.47
C VAL A 95 8.65 8.88 8.64
N GLY A 96 9.16 8.55 9.82
CA GLY A 96 9.85 7.28 10.07
C GLY A 96 8.98 6.02 9.98
N GLY A 97 7.64 6.12 9.96
CA GLY A 97 6.72 5.00 9.73
C GLY A 97 6.05 4.42 10.98
N SER A 98 5.48 3.22 10.83
CA SER A 98 4.70 2.54 11.88
C SER A 98 5.43 1.35 12.51
N LEU A 99 5.05 1.02 13.76
CA LEU A 99 5.49 -0.16 14.48
C LEU A 99 5.04 -1.46 13.77
N ARG A 100 3.93 -1.42 13.02
CA ARG A 100 3.52 -2.52 12.13
C ARG A 100 4.57 -2.82 11.06
N GLU A 101 5.15 -1.79 10.45
CA GLU A 101 6.16 -1.93 9.41
C GLU A 101 7.48 -2.41 10.02
N LEU A 102 7.85 -1.90 11.20
CA LEU A 102 9.04 -2.38 11.92
C LEU A 102 8.95 -3.87 12.30
N LEU A 103 7.78 -4.33 12.77
CA LEU A 103 7.53 -5.75 13.06
C LEU A 103 7.58 -6.63 11.80
N LYS A 104 7.22 -6.11 10.63
CA LYS A 104 7.37 -6.82 9.34
C LYS A 104 8.83 -6.87 8.87
N GLU A 105 9.59 -5.80 9.09
CA GLU A 105 11.00 -5.71 8.71
C GLU A 105 11.90 -6.60 9.58
N ARG A 106 11.70 -6.57 10.91
CA ARG A 106 12.62 -7.16 11.89
C ARG A 106 12.08 -8.36 12.66
N GLY A 107 10.79 -8.65 12.56
CA GLY A 107 10.14 -9.73 13.32
C GLY A 107 9.99 -9.40 14.81
N PRO A 108 9.91 -10.43 15.69
CA PRO A 108 9.74 -10.25 17.13
C PRO A 108 10.91 -9.52 17.79
N MET A 109 10.61 -8.76 18.83
CA MET A 109 11.56 -7.97 19.60
C MET A 109 11.99 -8.68 20.89
N PRO A 110 13.27 -8.58 21.30
CA PRO A 110 13.68 -9.04 22.61
C PRO A 110 13.01 -8.23 23.73
N PRO A 111 12.84 -8.81 24.94
CA PRO A 111 12.15 -8.17 26.08
C PRO A 111 12.45 -6.68 26.34
N HIS A 112 13.72 -6.28 26.31
CA HIS A 112 14.14 -4.90 26.54
C HIS A 112 13.69 -3.93 25.44
N ALA A 113 13.65 -4.39 24.19
CA ALA A 113 13.18 -3.59 23.06
C ALA A 113 11.65 -3.49 23.06
N ALA A 114 10.94 -4.57 23.40
CA ALA A 114 9.48 -4.56 23.54
C ALA A 114 9.04 -3.58 24.64
N LEU A 115 9.67 -3.59 25.81
CA LEU A 115 9.34 -2.65 26.89
C LEU A 115 9.73 -1.19 26.56
N ALA A 116 10.82 -0.96 25.82
CA ALA A 116 11.19 0.38 25.32
C ALA A 116 10.20 0.94 24.27
N VAL A 117 9.43 0.08 23.58
CA VAL A 117 8.28 0.50 22.75
C VAL A 117 7.05 0.76 23.63
N MET A 118 6.80 -0.07 24.65
CA MET A 118 5.64 0.08 25.51
C MET A 118 5.69 1.29 26.44
N GLU A 119 6.87 1.71 26.93
CA GLU A 119 7.00 2.86 27.82
C GLU A 119 6.39 4.15 27.21
N PRO A 120 6.74 4.59 25.98
CA PRO A 120 6.10 5.73 25.34
C PRO A 120 4.59 5.52 25.10
N VAL A 121 4.16 4.32 24.70
CA VAL A 121 2.73 4.00 24.45
C VAL A 121 1.90 4.08 25.73
N LEU A 122 2.40 3.55 26.85
CA LEU A 122 1.74 3.61 28.15
C LEU A 122 1.80 5.02 28.76
N THR A 123 2.86 5.79 28.49
CA THR A 123 2.93 7.22 28.85
C THR A 123 1.88 8.03 28.09
N ALA A 124 1.72 7.77 26.79
CA ALA A 124 0.68 8.39 25.96
C ALA A 124 -0.74 8.04 26.44
N LEU A 125 -0.98 6.78 26.82
CA LEU A 125 -2.23 6.36 27.45
C LEU A 125 -2.45 7.02 28.82
N SER A 126 -1.44 7.12 29.68
CA SER A 126 -1.53 7.81 30.98
C SER A 126 -1.96 9.28 30.81
N VAL A 127 -1.36 10.01 29.86
CA VAL A 127 -1.74 11.39 29.53
C VAL A 127 -3.20 11.50 29.06
N ALA A 128 -3.65 10.57 28.21
CA ALA A 128 -5.05 10.54 27.77
C ALA A 128 -6.01 10.21 28.92
N HIS A 129 -5.70 9.16 29.70
CA HIS A 129 -6.52 8.65 30.79
C HIS A 129 -6.67 9.67 31.92
N ALA A 130 -5.64 10.46 32.21
CA ALA A 130 -5.69 11.57 33.16
C ALA A 130 -6.71 12.67 32.78
N THR A 131 -7.09 12.77 31.50
CA THR A 131 -8.17 13.66 31.02
C THR A 131 -9.53 12.98 30.86
N GLY A 132 -9.65 11.70 31.25
CA GLY A 132 -10.85 10.89 31.04
C GLY A 132 -11.02 10.36 29.62
N MET A 133 -10.02 10.50 28.75
CA MET A 133 -10.05 9.97 27.39
C MET A 133 -9.68 8.48 27.36
N ILE A 134 -10.24 7.77 26.38
CA ILE A 134 -9.99 6.35 26.07
C ILE A 134 -9.67 6.27 24.58
N HIS A 135 -8.61 5.55 24.20
CA HIS A 135 -8.11 5.43 22.84
C HIS A 135 -8.92 4.45 21.98
N ARG A 136 -9.42 3.36 22.57
CA ARG A 136 -10.32 2.35 21.95
C ARG A 136 -9.73 1.55 20.77
N ASP A 137 -8.46 1.76 20.40
CA ASP A 137 -7.88 1.25 19.15
C ASP A 137 -6.35 1.05 19.20
N ILE A 138 -5.80 0.58 20.32
CA ILE A 138 -4.35 0.32 20.44
C ILE A 138 -3.95 -0.89 19.58
N LYS A 139 -3.00 -0.69 18.67
CA LYS A 139 -2.43 -1.68 17.74
C LYS A 139 -1.12 -1.15 17.11
N PRO A 140 -0.22 -1.99 16.57
CA PRO A 140 1.04 -1.56 15.96
C PRO A 140 0.87 -0.54 14.81
N ASP A 141 -0.24 -0.59 14.10
CA ASP A 141 -0.53 0.30 12.96
C ASP A 141 -0.82 1.75 13.42
N ASN A 142 -1.20 1.94 14.70
CA ASN A 142 -1.47 3.25 15.32
C ASN A 142 -0.29 3.74 16.19
N VAL A 143 0.81 3.00 16.26
CA VAL A 143 2.05 3.42 16.96
C VAL A 143 3.07 3.78 15.89
N LEU A 144 3.46 5.06 15.83
CA LEU A 144 4.39 5.60 14.85
C LEU A 144 5.78 5.82 15.47
N ILE A 145 6.80 5.90 14.62
CA ILE A 145 8.21 6.07 15.01
C ILE A 145 8.79 7.16 14.13
N SER A 146 9.33 8.23 14.73
CA SER A 146 10.01 9.30 13.97
C SER A 146 11.41 8.89 13.51
N ASP A 147 12.00 9.64 12.58
CA ASP A 147 13.43 9.49 12.23
C ASP A 147 14.37 9.93 13.35
N SER A 148 13.88 10.72 14.30
CA SER A 148 14.56 10.95 15.59
C SER A 148 14.44 9.77 16.58
N HIS A 149 13.81 8.66 16.15
CA HIS A 149 13.58 7.42 16.92
C HIS A 149 12.64 7.57 18.12
N GLN A 150 11.73 8.54 18.07
CA GLN A 150 10.71 8.74 19.08
C GLN A 150 9.46 7.94 18.72
N VAL A 151 9.04 7.04 19.61
CA VAL A 151 7.77 6.33 19.52
C VAL A 151 6.64 7.30 19.90
N LYS A 152 5.60 7.37 19.06
CA LYS A 152 4.42 8.22 19.25
C LYS A 152 3.13 7.44 19.02
N LEU A 153 2.16 7.61 19.91
CA LEU A 153 0.83 7.05 19.77
C LEU A 153 -0.05 7.99 18.93
N ALA A 154 -0.72 7.42 17.92
CA ALA A 154 -1.56 8.11 16.95
C ALA A 154 -2.98 7.53 16.94
N ASP A 155 -3.92 8.20 16.28
CA ASP A 155 -5.21 7.61 15.90
C ASP A 155 -6.08 7.09 17.06
N PHE A 156 -6.32 7.97 18.05
CA PHE A 156 -7.45 7.84 18.97
C PHE A 156 -8.74 7.50 18.20
N GLY A 157 -9.55 6.59 18.75
CA GLY A 157 -10.66 5.92 18.06
C GLY A 157 -11.92 6.77 17.84
N LEU A 158 -11.77 7.96 17.24
CA LEU A 158 -12.82 8.95 16.92
C LEU A 158 -14.00 8.35 16.14
N VAL A 159 -13.75 7.30 15.36
CA VAL A 159 -14.73 6.65 14.48
C VAL A 159 -15.33 5.39 15.12
N ARG A 160 -14.58 4.68 15.97
CA ARG A 160 -14.92 3.31 16.42
C ARG A 160 -16.11 3.28 17.40
N ALA A 161 -16.36 4.37 18.12
CA ALA A 161 -17.47 4.52 19.07
C ALA A 161 -18.88 4.56 18.45
N ILE A 162 -18.98 4.62 17.11
CA ILE A 162 -20.26 4.61 16.40
C ILE A 162 -20.67 3.18 16.05
N ALA A 163 -19.71 2.31 15.71
CA ALA A 163 -19.95 0.89 15.45
C ALA A 163 -20.42 0.13 16.72
N THR A 164 -19.94 0.52 17.90
CA THR A 164 -20.37 -0.04 19.20
C THR A 164 -21.71 0.53 19.70
N GLY A 165 -22.35 1.44 18.96
CA GLY A 165 -23.46 2.25 19.46
C GLY A 165 -24.86 1.80 19.05
N VAL A 166 -25.02 0.69 18.31
CA VAL A 166 -26.29 0.33 17.66
C VAL A 166 -26.61 -1.16 17.82
N ASN A 167 -27.44 -1.49 18.82
CA ASN A 167 -28.17 -2.77 18.89
C ASN A 167 -29.35 -2.78 17.90
N SER A 168 -29.07 -2.68 16.60
CA SER A 168 -30.05 -2.81 15.50
C SER A 168 -29.34 -3.15 14.20
N GLY A 169 -29.26 -4.45 13.88
CA GLY A 169 -28.70 -4.95 12.62
C GLY A 169 -27.16 -4.92 12.58
N ALA A 170 -26.56 -6.09 12.40
CA ALA A 170 -25.24 -6.15 11.79
C ALA A 170 -25.39 -5.76 10.31
N HIS A 171 -25.36 -4.45 10.01
CA HIS A 171 -25.23 -3.98 8.65
C HIS A 171 -23.85 -4.39 8.13
N THR A 172 -23.83 -5.56 7.51
CA THR A 172 -22.81 -5.97 6.55
C THR A 172 -22.60 -4.83 5.56
N ALA A 173 -21.45 -4.16 5.64
CA ALA A 173 -20.94 -3.43 4.49
C ALA A 173 -20.83 -4.46 3.34
N HIS A 174 -21.39 -4.14 2.17
CA HIS A 174 -21.61 -5.06 1.05
C HIS A 174 -20.32 -5.58 0.35
N ASP A 175 -19.18 -5.44 1.01
CA ASP A 175 -17.81 -5.70 0.55
C ASP A 175 -17.11 -6.82 1.35
N GLY A 176 -17.75 -7.41 2.37
CA GLY A 176 -17.18 -8.46 3.25
C GLY A 176 -15.97 -8.02 4.11
N LYS A 177 -15.57 -6.75 4.03
CA LYS A 177 -14.20 -6.29 4.28
C LYS A 177 -13.96 -5.86 5.74
N VAL A 178 -14.02 -6.80 6.68
CA VAL A 178 -13.67 -6.57 8.10
C VAL A 178 -12.14 -6.51 8.28
N ILE A 179 -11.53 -5.37 7.94
CA ILE A 179 -10.06 -5.20 7.88
C ILE A 179 -9.42 -5.25 9.28
N GLY A 180 -8.70 -6.34 9.55
CA GLY A 180 -7.46 -6.42 10.37
C GLY A 180 -7.52 -6.09 11.87
N THR A 181 -8.51 -5.32 12.33
CA THR A 181 -8.49 -4.64 13.63
C THR A 181 -9.16 -5.48 14.74
N VAL A 182 -9.25 -6.79 14.53
CA VAL A 182 -9.93 -7.71 15.46
C VAL A 182 -8.99 -8.22 16.54
N GLY A 183 -7.69 -8.41 16.27
CA GLY A 183 -6.75 -9.07 17.18
C GLY A 183 -6.65 -8.43 18.58
N TYR A 184 -6.61 -7.09 18.62
CA TYR A 184 -6.36 -6.28 19.83
C TYR A 184 -7.60 -5.96 20.66
N LEU A 185 -8.80 -6.23 20.13
CA LEU A 185 -10.06 -5.92 20.81
C LEU A 185 -10.10 -6.53 22.22
N SER A 186 -10.61 -5.77 23.18
CA SER A 186 -10.88 -6.24 24.54
C SER A 186 -12.19 -7.03 24.63
N PRO A 187 -12.38 -7.92 25.64
CA PRO A 187 -13.61 -8.68 25.84
C PRO A 187 -14.87 -7.80 25.84
N GLU A 188 -14.85 -6.69 26.58
CA GLU A 188 -15.97 -5.77 26.69
C GLU A 188 -16.34 -5.07 25.36
N GLN A 189 -15.38 -4.86 24.45
CA GLN A 189 -15.66 -4.38 23.09
C GLN A 189 -16.35 -5.41 22.21
N VAL A 190 -16.16 -6.72 22.47
CA VAL A 190 -16.85 -7.81 21.76
C VAL A 190 -18.27 -7.99 22.29
N GLU A 191 -18.44 -7.84 23.60
CA GLU A 191 -19.74 -7.94 24.28
C GLU A 191 -20.62 -6.69 24.11
N GLY A 192 -20.13 -5.63 23.46
CA GLY A 192 -20.85 -4.36 23.29
C GLY A 192 -21.07 -3.59 24.59
N LYS A 193 -20.24 -3.84 25.62
CA LYS A 193 -20.33 -3.17 26.93
C LYS A 193 -19.68 -1.78 26.90
N SER A 194 -19.92 -1.00 27.95
CA SER A 194 -19.25 0.29 28.16
C SER A 194 -17.73 0.12 28.19
N LEU A 195 -17.03 0.98 27.47
CA LEU A 195 -15.55 0.95 27.40
C LEU A 195 -14.94 1.80 28.51
N HIS A 196 -13.83 1.32 29.05
CA HIS A 196 -13.11 1.94 30.15
C HIS A 196 -11.61 2.01 29.85
N GLN A 197 -10.85 2.69 30.70
CA GLN A 197 -9.37 2.78 30.59
C GLN A 197 -8.71 1.39 30.60
N THR A 198 -9.31 0.44 31.31
CA THR A 198 -8.94 -0.98 31.33
C THR A 198 -9.07 -1.69 29.97
N SER A 199 -9.84 -1.14 29.01
CA SER A 199 -9.95 -1.64 27.63
C SER A 199 -8.71 -1.34 26.80
N ASP A 200 -8.12 -0.15 26.99
CA ASP A 200 -6.83 0.21 26.37
C ASP A 200 -5.67 -0.56 27.01
N VAL A 201 -5.71 -0.78 28.34
CA VAL A 201 -4.76 -1.64 29.05
C VAL A 201 -4.75 -3.07 28.48
N TYR A 202 -5.91 -3.66 28.23
CA TYR A 202 -6.00 -4.98 27.58
C TYR A 202 -5.38 -4.95 26.18
N SER A 203 -5.75 -3.96 25.37
CA SER A 203 -5.26 -3.80 24.00
C SER A 203 -3.72 -3.60 23.95
N ALA A 204 -3.17 -2.86 24.93
CA ALA A 204 -1.74 -2.67 25.15
C ALA A 204 -1.04 -3.96 25.64
N GLY A 205 -1.71 -4.80 26.42
CA GLY A 205 -1.22 -6.13 26.79
C GLY A 205 -1.11 -7.08 25.60
N ILE A 206 -2.08 -7.05 24.68
CA ILE A 206 -2.02 -7.79 23.40
C ILE A 206 -0.87 -7.27 22.53
N LEU A 207 -0.65 -5.94 22.50
CA LEU A 207 0.49 -5.33 21.80
C LEU A 207 1.84 -5.81 22.38
N LEU A 208 2.00 -5.85 23.71
CA LEU A 208 3.22 -6.37 24.36
C LEU A 208 3.46 -7.85 24.03
N TYR A 209 2.40 -8.68 24.04
CA TYR A 209 2.49 -10.08 23.63
C TYR A 209 2.96 -10.23 22.16
N GLU A 210 2.41 -9.45 21.23
CA GLU A 210 2.79 -9.49 19.82
C GLU A 210 4.21 -8.96 19.60
N LEU A 211 4.63 -7.91 20.32
CA LEU A 211 6.00 -7.39 20.25
C LEU A 211 7.03 -8.46 20.59
N ILE A 212 6.75 -9.33 21.57
CA ILE A 212 7.67 -10.39 22.02
C ILE A 212 7.58 -11.64 21.16
N THR A 213 6.37 -12.06 20.76
CA THR A 213 6.15 -13.35 20.06
C THR A 213 6.02 -13.24 18.54
N GLY A 214 5.90 -12.03 17.99
CA GLY A 214 5.67 -11.77 16.57
C GLY A 214 4.27 -12.12 16.06
N THR A 215 3.34 -12.51 16.95
CA THR A 215 1.98 -12.95 16.59
C THR A 215 0.93 -12.51 17.61
N THR A 216 -0.34 -12.45 17.21
CA THR A 216 -1.45 -12.21 18.16
C THR A 216 -1.86 -13.51 18.87
N PRO A 217 -2.27 -13.48 20.16
CA PRO A 217 -2.56 -14.69 20.95
C PRO A 217 -3.85 -15.42 20.56
N PHE A 218 -4.70 -14.75 19.77
CA PHE A 218 -5.91 -15.32 19.19
C PHE A 218 -5.78 -15.31 17.66
N LYS A 219 -6.06 -16.47 17.05
CA LYS A 219 -6.05 -16.68 15.61
C LYS A 219 -6.92 -17.90 15.32
N GLU A 220 -8.13 -17.65 14.84
CA GLU A 220 -9.10 -18.66 14.42
C GLU A 220 -9.44 -18.43 12.94
N ASP A 221 -10.05 -19.42 12.26
CA ASP A 221 -10.29 -19.38 10.81
C ASP A 221 -11.24 -18.27 10.33
N SER A 222 -11.96 -17.62 11.26
CA SER A 222 -12.80 -16.45 10.97
C SER A 222 -12.46 -15.25 11.85
N PRO A 223 -12.68 -14.00 11.37
CA PRO A 223 -12.58 -12.81 12.19
C PRO A 223 -13.53 -12.86 13.40
N VAL A 224 -14.75 -13.38 13.25
CA VAL A 224 -15.71 -13.49 14.35
C VAL A 224 -15.26 -14.53 15.38
N GLY A 225 -14.72 -15.69 14.96
CA GLY A 225 -14.12 -16.65 15.88
C GLY A 225 -12.94 -16.05 16.66
N THR A 226 -12.05 -15.36 15.97
CA THR A 226 -10.93 -14.61 16.57
C THR A 226 -11.42 -13.52 17.54
N ALA A 227 -12.58 -12.92 17.29
CA ALA A 227 -13.21 -11.98 18.20
C ALA A 227 -13.76 -12.66 19.47
N MET A 228 -14.44 -13.80 19.32
CA MET A 228 -15.10 -14.51 20.43
C MET A 228 -14.13 -15.28 21.31
N ALA A 229 -12.97 -15.70 20.78
CA ALA A 229 -11.99 -16.50 21.51
C ALA A 229 -11.62 -15.92 22.89
N ARG A 230 -11.40 -14.60 22.98
CA ARG A 230 -11.01 -13.91 24.23
C ARG A 230 -12.07 -13.86 25.33
N LEU A 231 -13.33 -14.21 25.04
CA LEU A 231 -14.35 -14.33 26.08
C LEU A 231 -14.14 -15.61 26.91
N ASN A 232 -13.62 -16.66 26.26
CA ASN A 232 -13.56 -18.01 26.81
C ASN A 232 -12.13 -18.54 27.03
N ARG A 233 -11.14 -18.02 26.29
CA ARG A 233 -9.72 -18.39 26.35
C ARG A 233 -8.89 -17.20 26.84
N ASP A 234 -8.03 -17.44 27.82
CA ASP A 234 -7.05 -16.47 28.29
C ASP A 234 -5.85 -16.36 27.33
N VAL A 235 -5.09 -15.27 27.43
CA VAL A 235 -3.85 -15.08 26.66
C VAL A 235 -2.75 -15.98 27.23
N PRO A 236 -2.04 -16.77 26.41
CA PRO A 236 -0.92 -17.58 26.88
C PRO A 236 0.27 -16.71 27.29
N ALA A 237 1.11 -17.23 28.18
CA ALA A 237 2.38 -16.59 28.56
C ALA A 237 3.32 -16.50 27.34
N PRO A 238 3.88 -15.33 26.99
CA PRO A 238 4.90 -15.21 25.93
C PRO A 238 6.04 -16.25 26.03
N SER A 239 6.51 -16.58 27.23
CA SER A 239 7.53 -17.63 27.44
C SER A 239 7.14 -19.03 26.94
N SER A 240 5.84 -19.33 26.86
CA SER A 240 5.32 -20.59 26.31
C SER A 240 5.39 -20.66 24.77
N VAL A 241 5.66 -19.54 24.10
CA VAL A 241 5.77 -19.42 22.65
C VAL A 241 7.20 -19.11 22.20
N ILE A 242 7.96 -18.34 22.98
CA ILE A 242 9.36 -18.04 22.69
C ILE A 242 10.25 -18.11 23.94
N SER A 243 11.34 -18.85 23.85
CA SER A 243 12.31 -19.01 24.95
C SER A 243 13.08 -17.73 25.24
N GLY A 244 13.33 -17.43 26.52
CA GLY A 244 14.12 -16.28 26.95
C GLY A 244 13.31 -15.06 27.39
N VAL A 245 11.98 -15.19 27.52
CA VAL A 245 11.15 -14.22 28.23
C VAL A 245 11.20 -14.49 29.74
N PRO A 246 11.48 -13.49 30.59
CA PRO A 246 11.36 -13.59 32.05
C PRO A 246 9.92 -13.67 32.54
N GLU A 247 9.69 -14.37 33.66
CA GLU A 247 8.35 -14.62 34.22
C GLU A 247 7.62 -13.31 34.57
N GLU A 248 8.36 -12.28 35.00
CA GLU A 248 7.85 -10.95 35.32
C GLU A 248 7.13 -10.30 34.13
N ILE A 249 7.53 -10.63 32.90
CA ILE A 249 6.91 -10.12 31.67
C ILE A 249 5.70 -10.97 31.27
N ASP A 250 5.72 -12.27 31.54
CA ASP A 250 4.51 -13.11 31.44
C ASP A 250 3.43 -12.60 32.42
N GLN A 251 3.82 -12.23 33.64
CA GLN A 251 2.94 -11.64 34.65
C GLN A 251 2.38 -10.27 34.22
N LEU A 252 3.20 -9.41 33.59
CA LEU A 252 2.72 -8.14 32.99
C LEU A 252 1.65 -8.39 31.93
N VAL A 253 1.91 -9.30 30.99
CA VAL A 253 0.95 -9.65 29.91
C VAL A 253 -0.31 -10.25 30.52
N ALA A 254 -0.20 -11.28 31.35
CA ALA A 254 -1.34 -11.97 31.95
C ALA A 254 -2.23 -11.04 32.78
N ARG A 255 -1.64 -10.10 33.54
CA ARG A 255 -2.42 -9.09 34.28
C ARG A 255 -3.09 -8.09 33.33
N ALA A 256 -2.37 -7.53 32.36
CA ALA A 256 -2.93 -6.58 31.41
C ALA A 256 -4.08 -7.19 30.58
N THR A 257 -3.93 -8.44 30.13
CA THR A 257 -4.89 -9.16 29.28
C THR A 257 -5.85 -10.06 30.04
N SER A 258 -6.02 -9.89 31.36
CA SER A 258 -7.03 -10.64 32.12
C SER A 258 -8.43 -10.38 31.56
N ARG A 259 -9.27 -11.42 31.48
CA ARG A 259 -10.64 -11.29 30.97
C ARG A 259 -11.47 -10.33 31.83
N SER A 260 -11.37 -10.41 33.16
CA SER A 260 -12.04 -9.47 34.07
C SER A 260 -11.31 -8.13 34.12
N SER A 261 -11.97 -7.06 33.67
CA SER A 261 -11.44 -5.69 33.68
C SER A 261 -11.04 -5.19 35.07
N GLU A 262 -11.71 -5.65 36.12
CA GLU A 262 -11.41 -5.29 37.52
C GLU A 262 -10.06 -5.84 38.02
N THR A 263 -9.51 -6.85 37.35
CA THR A 263 -8.25 -7.52 37.74
C THR A 263 -7.03 -7.05 36.93
N ARG A 264 -7.26 -6.21 35.90
CA ARG A 264 -6.20 -5.62 35.06
C ARG A 264 -5.44 -4.53 35.85
N PHE A 265 -4.53 -3.83 35.16
CA PHE A 265 -4.11 -2.50 35.62
C PHE A 265 -5.28 -1.53 35.44
N SER A 266 -5.51 -0.60 36.38
CA SER A 266 -6.66 0.30 36.35
C SER A 266 -6.65 1.26 35.16
N ASP A 267 -5.45 1.72 34.78
CA ASP A 267 -5.21 2.69 33.73
C ASP A 267 -3.80 2.50 33.12
N GLY A 268 -3.44 3.35 32.14
CA GLY A 268 -2.10 3.35 31.54
C GLY A 268 -1.00 3.76 32.53
N THR A 269 -1.33 4.50 33.58
CA THR A 269 -0.37 4.95 34.61
C THR A 269 0.07 3.79 35.50
N GLU A 270 -0.86 2.96 35.99
CA GLU A 270 -0.51 1.77 36.78
C GLU A 270 0.28 0.75 35.94
N PHE A 271 -0.09 0.56 34.66
CA PHE A 271 0.65 -0.34 33.76
C PHE A 271 2.05 0.19 33.43
N LEU A 272 2.20 1.50 33.19
CA LEU A 272 3.52 2.14 33.00
C LEU A 272 4.42 1.93 34.23
N ASN A 273 3.90 2.17 35.43
CA ASN A 273 4.64 1.97 36.68
C ASN A 273 5.08 0.50 36.85
N ALA A 274 4.25 -0.46 36.44
CA ALA A 274 4.61 -1.88 36.46
C ALA A 274 5.72 -2.22 35.45
N VAL A 275 5.65 -1.68 34.23
CA VAL A 275 6.73 -1.78 33.23
C VAL A 275 8.04 -1.16 33.74
N HIS A 276 7.98 0.00 34.40
CA HIS A 276 9.14 0.66 35.02
C HIS A 276 9.73 -0.11 36.21
N SER A 277 8.93 -0.87 36.96
CA SER A 277 9.46 -1.81 37.97
C SER A 277 10.17 -2.96 37.28
N VAL A 278 9.48 -3.73 36.44
CA VAL A 278 10.04 -4.93 35.79
C VAL A 278 11.30 -4.62 34.98
N THR A 279 11.37 -3.48 34.28
CA THR A 279 12.57 -3.03 33.55
C THR A 279 13.78 -2.82 34.48
N ARG A 280 13.54 -2.31 35.69
CA ARG A 280 14.56 -2.05 36.73
C ARG A 280 14.94 -3.32 37.48
N ASP A 281 13.96 -4.12 37.85
CA ASP A 281 14.12 -5.34 38.65
C ASP A 281 14.87 -6.42 37.86
N LEU A 282 14.64 -6.50 36.54
CA LEU A 282 15.41 -7.30 35.58
C LEU A 282 16.71 -6.64 35.10
N ASN A 283 16.98 -5.38 35.49
CA ASN A 283 18.11 -4.57 35.04
C ASN A 283 18.31 -4.60 33.51
N LEU A 284 17.25 -4.33 32.75
CA LEU A 284 17.26 -4.40 31.29
C LEU A 284 18.06 -3.24 30.68
N PRO A 285 18.81 -3.47 29.57
CA PRO A 285 19.57 -2.42 28.91
C PRO A 285 18.64 -1.40 28.22
N PRO A 286 18.99 -0.10 28.22
CA PRO A 286 18.23 0.91 27.49
C PRO A 286 18.30 0.64 25.98
N PHE A 287 17.16 0.76 25.29
CA PHE A 287 17.04 0.46 23.87
C PHE A 287 16.44 1.65 23.10
N LYS A 288 17.08 2.02 21.99
CA LYS A 288 16.61 3.08 21.09
C LYS A 288 15.86 2.44 19.91
N VAL A 289 14.56 2.67 19.83
CA VAL A 289 13.69 2.01 18.83
C VAL A 289 14.07 2.47 17.41
N PRO A 290 14.50 1.57 16.51
CA PRO A 290 14.78 1.94 15.12
C PRO A 290 13.49 2.33 14.40
N SER A 291 13.50 3.35 13.54
CA SER A 291 12.46 3.50 12.52
C SER A 291 12.64 2.39 11.47
N PRO A 292 11.56 1.84 10.89
CA PRO A 292 11.67 0.97 9.72
C PRO A 292 12.29 1.73 8.55
N ALA A 293 12.98 1.02 7.66
CA ALA A 293 13.63 1.56 6.46
C ALA A 293 12.63 1.77 5.31
N ASP A 294 11.73 0.82 5.09
CA ASP A 294 10.74 0.81 4.00
C ASP A 294 9.34 1.19 4.51
N SER A 295 9.18 2.44 4.97
CA SER A 295 7.88 2.95 5.44
C SER A 295 7.00 3.41 4.28
N ALA A 296 5.68 3.25 4.43
CA ALA A 296 4.69 3.80 3.51
C ALA A 296 4.79 5.33 3.37
N VAL A 297 5.24 6.03 4.43
CA VAL A 297 5.47 7.48 4.37
C VAL A 297 6.66 7.80 3.48
N ARG A 298 7.81 7.13 3.64
CA ARG A 298 8.98 7.39 2.77
C ARG A 298 8.70 7.03 1.31
N ARG A 299 8.10 5.87 1.03
CA ARG A 299 7.67 5.52 -0.36
C ARG A 299 6.70 6.53 -0.96
N ALA A 300 5.81 7.12 -0.17
CA ALA A 300 4.90 8.16 -0.65
C ALA A 300 5.62 9.48 -0.96
N LEU A 301 6.71 9.80 -0.25
CA LEU A 301 7.51 11.01 -0.46
C LEU A 301 8.61 10.85 -1.52
N GLU A 302 9.21 9.66 -1.67
CA GLU A 302 10.25 9.34 -2.67
C GLU A 302 9.75 9.51 -4.12
N GLY A 303 8.46 9.33 -4.36
CA GLY A 303 7.80 9.57 -5.65
C GLY A 303 7.09 10.92 -5.76
N ALA A 304 7.26 11.84 -4.81
CA ALA A 304 6.57 13.12 -4.77
C ALA A 304 7.47 14.27 -5.23
N ASP A 305 6.96 15.09 -6.16
CA ASP A 305 7.65 16.24 -6.79
C ASP A 305 7.75 17.48 -5.85
N TYR A 306 7.95 17.24 -4.55
CA TYR A 306 8.11 18.24 -3.50
C TYR A 306 9.58 18.40 -3.05
N GLY A 307 10.51 17.62 -3.64
CA GLY A 307 11.93 17.61 -3.27
C GLY A 307 12.66 18.95 -3.43
N GLU A 308 12.14 19.89 -4.22
CA GLU A 308 12.68 21.26 -4.32
C GLU A 308 12.34 22.18 -3.12
N ARG A 309 11.52 21.75 -2.15
CA ARG A 309 11.11 22.59 -1.00
C ARG A 309 11.36 21.97 0.36
N LEU A 310 12.62 21.67 0.67
CA LEU A 310 13.12 21.77 2.05
C LEU A 310 14.64 22.08 2.14
N SER A 311 15.19 22.85 1.19
CA SER A 311 16.58 23.35 1.25
C SER A 311 16.73 24.45 2.32
N TRP A 312 16.74 24.07 3.59
CA TRP A 312 17.03 24.96 4.73
C TRP A 312 18.53 25.29 4.88
N ASP A 313 19.37 24.84 3.94
CA ASP A 313 20.81 25.15 3.85
C ASP A 313 21.11 26.50 3.14
N ASP A 314 20.19 27.48 3.22
CA ASP A 314 20.54 28.87 2.91
C ASP A 314 21.08 29.56 4.17
N GLU A 315 22.37 29.88 4.16
CA GLU A 315 23.05 30.60 5.24
C GLU A 315 22.40 31.95 5.58
N SER A 316 21.60 32.54 4.67
CA SER A 316 20.89 33.81 4.88
C SER A 316 19.91 33.81 6.06
N MET A 317 19.36 32.65 6.43
CA MET A 317 18.31 32.50 7.46
C MET A 317 18.77 31.77 8.73
N SER A 318 20.07 31.62 8.94
CA SER A 318 20.62 31.17 10.23
C SER A 318 20.24 32.14 11.35
N THR A 319 19.19 31.81 12.11
CA THR A 319 18.75 32.54 13.31
C THR A 319 19.77 32.39 14.43
N ARG A 320 20.80 33.25 14.36
CA ARG A 320 21.91 33.38 15.32
C ARG A 320 21.40 33.30 16.75
N ALA A 321 21.71 32.17 17.42
CA ALA A 321 21.23 31.89 18.76
C ALA A 321 21.54 33.05 19.72
N VAL A 322 20.50 33.63 20.32
CA VAL A 322 20.63 34.68 21.34
C VAL A 322 21.15 34.03 22.61
N ALA A 323 22.48 33.97 22.73
CA ALA A 323 23.15 33.47 23.93
C ALA A 323 22.78 34.36 25.13
N LEU A 324 22.07 33.78 26.11
CA LEU A 324 21.88 34.39 27.42
C LEU A 324 23.27 34.55 28.07
N GLY A 325 23.67 35.81 28.27
CA GLY A 325 25.06 36.14 28.56
C GLY A 325 25.54 35.66 29.92
N THR A 326 26.78 35.14 29.94
CA THR A 326 27.62 35.10 31.14
C THR A 326 28.85 35.96 30.88
N ASP A 327 29.03 37.03 31.67
CA ASP A 327 30.23 37.88 31.67
C ASP A 327 31.40 37.09 32.29
N PRO A 328 32.59 37.08 31.65
CA PRO A 328 33.58 38.09 32.05
C PRO A 328 34.43 38.68 30.90
N ARG A 329 34.38 40.02 30.77
CA ARG A 329 35.52 40.94 30.56
C ARG A 329 36.70 40.45 29.67
N THR A 330 36.92 41.08 28.51
CA THR A 330 38.08 42.00 28.24
C THR A 330 38.14 42.49 26.77
N SER A 331 38.44 43.78 26.61
CA SER A 331 39.20 44.49 25.54
C SER A 331 39.55 43.72 24.22
N GLU A 332 39.38 44.24 22.99
CA GLU A 332 39.74 45.59 22.48
C GLU A 332 38.93 46.06 21.22
N GLN A 333 39.24 47.26 20.72
CA GLN A 333 38.71 48.00 19.55
C GLN A 333 39.92 48.58 18.74
N PRO A 334 39.81 49.36 17.64
CA PRO A 334 38.64 49.80 16.84
C PRO A 334 38.78 49.59 15.31
N GLY A 335 37.81 50.06 14.51
CA GLY A 335 37.83 49.91 13.03
C GLY A 335 36.73 50.67 12.25
N HIS A 336 36.55 51.95 12.56
CA HIS A 336 35.75 52.98 11.89
C HIS A 336 35.42 52.85 10.37
N ALA A 337 34.13 53.07 10.02
CA ALA A 337 33.71 54.06 9.01
C ALA A 337 32.20 54.42 9.16
N GLN A 338 31.84 55.65 8.77
CA GLN A 338 30.51 56.31 8.76
C GLN A 338 30.61 57.49 7.75
N PRO A 339 29.56 58.27 7.40
CA PRO A 339 28.13 58.22 7.78
C PRO A 339 27.17 58.21 6.56
N PHE A 340 25.84 58.32 6.79
CA PHE A 340 25.03 59.47 6.33
C PHE A 340 23.64 59.46 7.02
N SER A 341 22.83 60.50 6.81
CA SER A 341 21.84 60.98 7.79
C SER A 341 20.49 61.33 7.14
N GLU A 342 19.38 61.25 7.88
CA GLU A 342 18.60 62.45 8.27
C GLU A 342 17.45 62.19 9.29
N THR A 343 17.00 63.32 9.85
CA THR A 343 15.98 63.68 10.87
C THR A 343 14.67 62.84 10.98
N ALA A 344 13.83 62.95 12.03
CA ALA A 344 13.63 64.08 12.97
C ALA A 344 13.19 63.67 14.41
N HIS A 345 13.20 64.64 15.32
CA HIS A 345 12.86 64.49 16.76
C HIS A 345 11.41 64.87 17.11
N THR A 346 10.93 64.39 18.26
CA THR A 346 10.10 65.19 19.21
C THR A 346 10.34 64.69 20.65
N GLN A 347 10.22 65.59 21.63
CA GLN A 347 10.49 65.43 23.07
C GLN A 347 9.33 64.70 23.81
N LEU A 348 9.50 63.96 24.92
CA LEU A 348 9.92 64.35 26.29
C LEU A 348 8.96 65.42 26.90
N GLN A 349 8.56 65.41 28.19
CA GLN A 349 9.18 64.88 29.43
C GLN A 349 8.08 64.57 30.54
N PRO A 350 8.32 64.47 31.89
CA PRO A 350 7.63 63.47 32.74
C PRO A 350 7.05 64.02 34.09
N ALA A 351 6.74 63.12 35.04
CA ALA A 351 6.61 63.25 36.53
C ALA A 351 5.68 62.10 37.02
N ASP A 352 5.75 61.47 38.20
CA ASP A 352 6.67 61.42 39.36
C ASP A 352 6.60 59.95 39.88
N GLY A 353 7.39 59.39 40.81
CA GLY A 353 8.29 59.94 41.83
C GLY A 353 7.85 59.47 43.23
N GLY A 354 8.45 58.39 43.78
CA GLY A 354 8.10 57.84 45.10
C GLY A 354 8.88 56.56 45.47
N TYR A 355 9.08 56.30 46.77
CA TYR A 355 10.07 55.31 47.28
C TYR A 355 9.62 54.66 48.60
N SER A 356 9.92 53.35 48.78
CA SER A 356 10.03 52.66 50.10
C SER A 356 8.70 52.33 50.86
N PRO A 357 8.70 51.60 52.02
CA PRO A 357 8.83 50.13 52.03
C PRO A 357 7.91 49.36 53.03
N TYR A 358 7.99 48.02 52.99
CA TYR A 358 7.81 47.00 54.08
C TYR A 358 6.78 47.13 55.24
N SER A 359 6.15 45.98 55.49
CA SER A 359 5.63 45.42 56.78
C SER A 359 4.16 45.68 57.18
N GLY A 360 3.51 44.65 57.77
CA GLY A 360 2.21 44.78 58.46
C GLY A 360 1.22 43.61 58.34
N THR A 361 1.15 42.77 59.38
CA THR A 361 -0.05 42.03 59.83
C THR A 361 -0.30 42.42 61.31
N PRO A 362 -1.47 42.19 61.97
CA PRO A 362 -2.72 41.54 61.54
C PRO A 362 -4.05 42.28 61.94
N GLY A 363 -5.22 41.78 61.48
CA GLY A 363 -6.57 42.05 62.05
C GLY A 363 -7.18 43.44 61.79
N VAL A 364 -8.48 43.74 62.00
CA VAL A 364 -9.72 43.00 62.42
C VAL A 364 -10.96 43.76 61.84
N ASP A 365 -12.23 43.32 61.85
CA ASP A 365 -12.90 42.12 62.41
C ASP A 365 -13.60 41.28 61.28
N ALA A 366 -14.92 41.21 61.00
CA ALA A 366 -16.14 41.79 61.59
C ALA A 366 -17.39 40.88 61.48
N HIS A 367 -18.00 40.58 62.65
CA HIS A 367 -19.39 40.10 62.89
C HIS A 367 -19.85 38.70 62.39
N SER A 368 -20.13 37.84 63.38
CA SER A 368 -20.92 36.58 63.31
C SER A 368 -22.39 36.85 63.77
N PRO A 369 -23.27 35.91 64.22
CA PRO A 369 -23.17 34.47 64.56
C PRO A 369 -24.12 33.61 63.65
N ALA A 370 -24.53 32.36 63.91
CA ALA A 370 -24.48 31.50 65.11
C ALA A 370 -24.39 29.98 64.77
N ALA A 371 -24.59 29.13 65.78
CA ALA A 371 -24.37 27.68 65.76
C ALA A 371 -25.61 26.82 66.09
N ALA A 372 -25.70 25.66 65.44
CA ALA A 372 -25.88 24.29 65.97
C ALA A 372 -26.89 23.89 67.08
N TYR A 373 -27.54 22.72 66.84
CA TYR A 373 -28.25 21.80 67.76
C TYR A 373 -29.56 22.30 68.42
N PRO A 374 -30.50 21.37 68.76
CA PRO A 374 -30.43 20.56 69.99
C PRO A 374 -30.55 19.03 69.75
N ALA A 375 -30.74 18.23 70.81
CA ALA A 375 -30.70 16.76 70.79
C ALA A 375 -31.74 16.08 71.70
N GLY A 376 -31.96 14.77 71.49
CA GLY A 376 -32.70 13.84 72.36
C GLY A 376 -34.17 13.59 71.98
N ALA A 377 -34.78 12.45 72.30
CA ALA A 377 -34.25 11.16 72.79
C ALA A 377 -35.33 10.05 72.67
N HIS A 378 -34.94 8.77 72.53
CA HIS A 378 -35.51 7.59 73.23
C HIS A 378 -34.87 6.26 72.74
N ALA A 379 -35.03 5.18 73.52
CA ALA A 379 -34.34 3.88 73.42
C ALA A 379 -34.80 2.97 72.26
N GLY A 380 -34.13 1.86 71.90
CA GLY A 380 -32.81 1.33 72.34
C GLY A 380 -32.74 -0.22 72.37
N ALA A 381 -31.54 -0.78 72.14
CA ALA A 381 -31.15 -2.21 72.17
C ALA A 381 -31.85 -3.20 71.19
N GLY A 382 -31.27 -4.36 70.82
CA GLY A 382 -29.86 -4.79 71.02
C GLY A 382 -29.60 -6.29 71.24
N GLN A 383 -29.89 -7.17 70.26
CA GLN A 383 -29.47 -8.61 70.24
C GLN A 383 -30.02 -9.50 71.41
N PRO A 384 -29.66 -10.81 71.53
CA PRO A 384 -29.74 -11.91 70.56
C PRO A 384 -30.49 -13.15 71.13
N GLY A 385 -30.60 -14.29 70.41
CA GLY A 385 -30.78 -15.60 71.08
C GLY A 385 -31.54 -16.70 70.32
N ALA A 386 -30.89 -17.85 70.15
CA ALA A 386 -31.31 -19.07 69.42
C ALA A 386 -32.39 -19.97 70.09
N ALA A 387 -32.69 -21.09 69.40
CA ALA A 387 -33.39 -22.32 69.85
C ALA A 387 -34.95 -22.29 69.79
N HIS A 388 -35.67 -23.41 69.51
CA HIS A 388 -35.28 -24.80 69.20
C HIS A 388 -36.41 -25.56 68.45
N ALA A 389 -36.06 -26.59 67.64
CA ALA A 389 -36.86 -27.75 67.14
C ALA A 389 -38.30 -27.56 66.57
N GLY A 390 -38.75 -28.30 65.56
CA GLY A 390 -38.09 -29.39 64.81
C GLY A 390 -38.94 -29.93 63.62
N ASN A 391 -38.35 -30.84 62.86
CA ASN A 391 -38.91 -31.56 61.69
C ASN A 391 -39.70 -32.83 62.14
N PRO A 392 -40.33 -33.67 61.27
CA PRO A 392 -40.39 -33.66 59.80
C PRO A 392 -41.79 -33.89 59.17
N GLN A 393 -41.83 -33.95 57.83
CA GLN A 393 -42.99 -34.40 57.03
C GLN A 393 -43.24 -35.91 57.10
N GLY A 394 -44.47 -36.34 56.79
CA GLY A 394 -44.83 -37.74 56.54
C GLY A 394 -46.07 -37.92 55.65
N TYR A 395 -45.95 -38.77 54.63
CA TYR A 395 -47.04 -39.38 53.83
C TYR A 395 -47.93 -40.28 54.74
N PRO A 396 -49.20 -40.68 54.40
CA PRO A 396 -49.55 -41.41 53.17
C PRO A 396 -50.96 -41.09 52.54
N PRO A 397 -51.89 -42.02 52.17
CA PRO A 397 -52.15 -42.28 50.75
C PRO A 397 -53.65 -42.32 50.33
N SER A 398 -53.91 -42.85 49.13
CA SER A 398 -55.21 -43.02 48.46
C SER A 398 -56.21 -43.96 49.15
N ALA A 399 -57.51 -43.66 49.05
CA ALA A 399 -58.61 -44.63 49.07
C ALA A 399 -59.94 -44.06 48.49
N TYR A 400 -60.69 -44.89 47.76
CA TYR A 400 -62.15 -44.81 47.58
C TYR A 400 -62.84 -45.62 48.72
N PRO A 401 -64.19 -45.79 48.86
CA PRO A 401 -65.30 -45.38 47.99
C PRO A 401 -66.56 -44.85 48.73
N ALA A 402 -67.65 -44.67 47.95
CA ALA A 402 -69.07 -44.94 48.26
C ALA A 402 -69.75 -44.54 49.59
N GLY A 403 -71.00 -44.08 49.47
CA GLY A 403 -72.04 -44.42 50.45
C GLY A 403 -72.99 -43.28 50.83
N PRO A 404 -74.27 -43.55 51.19
CA PRO A 404 -75.31 -42.51 51.19
C PRO A 404 -76.14 -42.41 52.49
N LEU A 405 -77.17 -41.55 52.42
CA LEU A 405 -78.44 -41.57 53.17
C LEU A 405 -78.60 -40.73 54.47
N HIS A 406 -79.59 -39.82 54.35
CA HIS A 406 -80.72 -39.60 55.26
C HIS A 406 -80.61 -38.79 56.57
N HIS A 407 -81.79 -38.24 56.88
CA HIS A 407 -82.32 -37.60 58.10
C HIS A 407 -81.68 -36.28 58.55
N SER A 408 -82.36 -35.12 58.60
CA SER A 408 -83.77 -34.69 58.75
C SER A 408 -84.18 -34.28 60.17
N GLY A 409 -84.63 -33.03 60.30
CA GLY A 409 -85.18 -32.43 61.51
C GLY A 409 -84.44 -31.13 61.87
N HIS A 410 -85.05 -30.10 62.44
CA HIS A 410 -86.48 -29.73 62.53
C HIS A 410 -86.55 -28.31 63.12
N ALA A 411 -87.76 -27.72 63.21
CA ALA A 411 -88.05 -26.37 63.70
C ALA A 411 -87.44 -25.22 62.85
N ALA A 412 -88.19 -24.38 62.14
CA ALA A 412 -89.38 -23.58 62.49
C ALA A 412 -89.05 -22.38 63.41
N GLU A 413 -89.66 -21.20 63.32
CA GLU A 413 -90.50 -20.50 62.31
C GLU A 413 -90.79 -19.10 62.94
N VAL A 414 -91.77 -18.35 62.43
CA VAL A 414 -92.44 -17.18 63.04
C VAL A 414 -91.68 -15.85 62.86
N ALA A 415 -92.22 -14.83 62.19
CA ALA A 415 -93.45 -14.79 61.39
C ALA A 415 -93.53 -13.54 60.46
N GLN A 416 -94.28 -13.69 59.35
CA GLN A 416 -95.23 -12.71 58.75
C GLN A 416 -94.67 -11.35 58.22
N SER A 417 -95.15 -10.75 57.12
CA SER A 417 -96.20 -11.08 56.12
C SER A 417 -96.09 -10.07 54.91
N HIS A 418 -97.00 -9.86 53.95
CA HIS A 418 -98.37 -10.32 53.64
C HIS A 418 -98.64 -10.16 52.11
N GLU A 419 -99.07 -11.23 51.40
CA GLU A 419 -99.90 -11.21 50.15
C GLU A 419 -99.45 -10.45 48.87
N SER A 420 -99.99 -10.65 47.65
CA SER A 420 -100.80 -11.71 46.99
C SER A 420 -100.62 -11.60 45.44
N ASN A 421 -100.52 -12.67 44.63
CA ASN A 421 -101.60 -13.47 43.99
C ASN A 421 -102.57 -12.62 43.11
N ARG A 422 -102.94 -12.89 41.83
CA ARG A 422 -102.91 -14.10 40.96
C ARG A 422 -102.78 -13.78 39.44
N LYS A 423 -102.17 -14.72 38.68
CA LYS A 423 -102.52 -15.37 37.36
C LYS A 423 -103.48 -14.66 36.35
N PRO A 424 -103.39 -14.91 35.01
CA PRO A 424 -102.98 -16.17 34.35
C PRO A 424 -102.01 -16.04 33.15
N ALA A 425 -101.88 -17.10 32.34
CA ALA A 425 -100.83 -17.28 31.33
C ALA A 425 -101.35 -17.22 29.87
N LEU A 426 -100.44 -16.96 28.94
CA LEU A 426 -100.58 -17.20 27.49
C LEU A 426 -99.29 -17.83 26.94
N SER A 427 -99.42 -18.71 25.95
CA SER A 427 -98.30 -19.34 25.25
C SER A 427 -98.10 -18.78 23.85
N ASN A 428 -96.85 -18.63 23.37
CA ASN A 428 -96.59 -18.69 21.94
C ASN A 428 -95.21 -19.29 21.61
N ARG A 429 -95.05 -19.77 20.37
CA ARG A 429 -93.96 -20.61 19.87
C ARG A 429 -92.86 -19.79 19.19
N SER A 430 -91.64 -20.34 19.15
CA SER A 430 -90.93 -20.57 17.86
C SER A 430 -89.71 -21.49 18.03
N SER A 431 -89.95 -22.78 18.22
CA SER A 431 -88.90 -23.81 18.39
C SER A 431 -87.90 -23.92 17.22
N GLY A 432 -88.27 -23.46 16.02
CA GLY A 432 -87.32 -23.34 14.90
C GLY A 432 -86.26 -22.24 15.12
N ARG A 433 -86.62 -21.12 15.75
CA ARG A 433 -85.67 -20.00 15.95
C ARG A 433 -84.62 -20.30 17.01
N THR A 434 -84.96 -21.03 18.07
CA THR A 434 -83.98 -21.48 19.06
C THR A 434 -83.00 -22.51 18.50
N VAL A 435 -83.47 -23.46 17.67
CA VAL A 435 -82.58 -24.41 16.98
C VAL A 435 -81.67 -23.69 15.97
N VAL A 436 -82.18 -22.73 15.20
CA VAL A 436 -81.36 -21.91 14.30
C VAL A 436 -80.33 -21.09 15.08
N TRP A 437 -80.70 -20.47 16.21
CA TRP A 437 -79.73 -19.75 17.05
C TRP A 437 -78.67 -20.68 17.67
N ILE A 438 -79.03 -21.90 18.07
CA ILE A 438 -78.06 -22.90 18.54
C ILE A 438 -77.12 -23.32 17.41
N LEU A 439 -77.62 -23.56 16.19
CA LEU A 439 -76.79 -23.87 15.03
C LEU A 439 -75.91 -22.70 14.60
N VAL A 440 -76.40 -21.45 14.67
CA VAL A 440 -75.60 -20.24 14.41
C VAL A 440 -74.52 -20.06 15.48
N ILE A 441 -74.84 -20.24 16.76
CA ILE A 441 -73.85 -20.17 17.85
C ILE A 441 -72.83 -21.31 17.71
N LEU A 442 -73.25 -22.53 17.36
CA LEU A 442 -72.34 -23.67 17.20
C LEU A 442 -71.47 -23.52 15.94
N ALA A 443 -72.00 -22.95 14.85
CA ALA A 443 -71.22 -22.59 13.67
C ALA A 443 -70.27 -21.40 13.93
N LEU A 444 -70.66 -20.43 14.76
CA LEU A 444 -69.81 -19.30 15.15
C LEU A 444 -68.73 -19.72 16.14
N VAL A 445 -69.03 -20.63 17.08
CA VAL A 445 -68.03 -21.30 17.93
C VAL A 445 -67.12 -22.18 17.08
N ALA A 446 -67.63 -22.90 16.09
CA ALA A 446 -66.79 -23.65 15.14
C ALA A 446 -65.91 -22.72 14.30
N ALA A 447 -66.40 -21.58 13.84
CA ALA A 447 -65.64 -20.58 13.08
C ALA A 447 -64.61 -19.82 13.94
N VAL A 448 -64.92 -19.56 15.22
CA VAL A 448 -63.96 -19.03 16.19
C VAL A 448 -62.95 -20.09 16.58
N ALA A 449 -63.32 -21.37 16.66
CA ALA A 449 -62.41 -22.47 16.93
C ALA A 449 -61.47 -22.75 15.74
N THR A 450 -61.97 -22.82 14.50
CA THR A 450 -61.12 -22.97 13.30
C THR A 450 -60.31 -21.71 13.03
N GLY A 451 -60.89 -20.51 13.25
CA GLY A 451 -60.18 -19.24 13.18
C GLY A 451 -59.05 -19.15 14.19
N ALA A 452 -59.29 -19.48 15.47
CA ALA A 452 -58.27 -19.53 16.50
C ALA A 452 -57.24 -20.63 16.23
N TRP A 453 -57.65 -21.82 15.79
CA TRP A 453 -56.74 -22.91 15.41
C TRP A 453 -55.81 -22.51 14.26
N TRP A 454 -56.35 -21.88 13.21
CA TRP A 454 -55.58 -21.34 12.08
C TRP A 454 -54.63 -20.21 12.52
N LEU A 455 -55.08 -19.30 13.38
CA LEU A 455 -54.28 -18.19 13.91
C LEU A 455 -53.18 -18.63 14.91
N THR A 456 -53.34 -19.76 15.62
CA THR A 456 -52.43 -20.20 16.68
C THR A 456 -51.54 -21.39 16.32
N SER A 457 -51.94 -22.23 15.35
CA SER A 457 -51.21 -23.47 15.03
C SER A 457 -51.25 -23.87 13.56
N GLY A 458 -52.34 -23.61 12.83
CA GLY A 458 -52.47 -24.02 11.41
C GLY A 458 -51.63 -23.23 10.40
N ARG A 459 -51.08 -22.07 10.78
CA ARG A 459 -50.33 -21.16 9.89
C ARG A 459 -48.87 -21.55 9.64
N TYR A 460 -48.24 -22.30 10.53
CA TYR A 460 -46.79 -22.58 10.48
C TYR A 460 -46.56 -24.07 10.18
N GLY A 461 -45.59 -24.34 9.30
CA GLY A 461 -45.03 -25.66 9.12
C GLY A 461 -43.78 -25.83 9.99
N GLU A 462 -43.16 -26.99 9.91
CA GLU A 462 -41.83 -27.27 10.46
C GLU A 462 -40.99 -27.81 9.30
N VAL A 463 -39.81 -27.23 9.05
CA VAL A 463 -39.03 -27.55 7.85
C VAL A 463 -38.49 -28.99 7.95
N PRO A 464 -38.77 -29.87 6.96
CA PRO A 464 -38.40 -31.28 7.05
C PRO A 464 -36.90 -31.50 6.86
N ASN A 465 -36.36 -32.55 7.49
CA ASN A 465 -34.99 -32.99 7.23
C ASN A 465 -34.92 -33.79 5.92
N VAL A 466 -34.22 -33.24 4.93
CA VAL A 466 -33.99 -33.82 3.59
C VAL A 466 -32.53 -34.25 3.35
N VAL A 467 -31.68 -34.19 4.38
CA VAL A 467 -30.25 -34.53 4.25
C VAL A 467 -30.08 -36.00 3.84
N GLY A 468 -29.34 -36.23 2.76
CA GLY A 468 -29.11 -37.58 2.22
C GLY A 468 -30.24 -38.13 1.34
N MET A 469 -31.29 -37.35 1.06
CA MET A 469 -32.23 -37.66 -0.02
C MET A 469 -31.65 -37.30 -1.40
N ASP A 470 -32.23 -37.83 -2.47
CA ASP A 470 -32.05 -37.26 -3.80
C ASP A 470 -32.83 -35.94 -3.96
N GLN A 471 -32.47 -35.16 -4.98
CA GLN A 471 -33.00 -33.80 -5.18
C GLN A 471 -34.52 -33.77 -5.37
N ALA A 472 -35.08 -34.73 -6.12
CA ALA A 472 -36.51 -34.77 -6.42
C ALA A 472 -37.31 -35.21 -5.19
N SER A 473 -36.82 -36.21 -4.44
CA SER A 473 -37.41 -36.61 -3.16
C SER A 473 -37.35 -35.50 -2.11
N ALA A 474 -36.24 -34.73 -2.06
CA ALA A 474 -36.09 -33.59 -1.16
C ALA A 474 -37.09 -32.47 -1.46
N GLN A 475 -37.22 -32.05 -2.73
CA GLN A 475 -38.21 -31.06 -3.17
C GLN A 475 -39.64 -31.51 -2.87
N ALA A 476 -39.99 -32.76 -3.22
CA ALA A 476 -41.31 -33.33 -2.93
C ALA A 476 -41.62 -33.36 -1.42
N THR A 477 -40.62 -33.65 -0.57
CA THR A 477 -40.78 -33.65 0.90
C THR A 477 -41.01 -32.24 1.46
N VAL A 478 -40.32 -31.23 0.92
CA VAL A 478 -40.54 -29.81 1.27
C VAL A 478 -41.95 -29.34 0.84
N GLU A 479 -42.41 -29.76 -0.33
CA GLU A 479 -43.75 -29.43 -0.83
C GLU A 479 -44.87 -30.14 -0.05
N GLU A 480 -44.69 -31.42 0.31
CA GLU A 480 -45.64 -32.18 1.14
C GLU A 480 -45.79 -31.57 2.56
N ALA A 481 -44.72 -30.99 3.12
CA ALA A 481 -44.80 -30.25 4.39
C ALA A 481 -45.68 -28.97 4.30
N GLY A 482 -45.91 -28.46 3.08
CA GLY A 482 -46.71 -27.27 2.79
C GLY A 482 -45.88 -26.00 2.55
N PHE A 483 -44.68 -26.13 2.01
CA PHE A 483 -43.83 -25.04 1.53
C PHE A 483 -43.75 -25.04 -0.01
N THR A 484 -43.13 -24.03 -0.61
CA THR A 484 -42.73 -24.08 -2.03
C THR A 484 -41.24 -24.37 -2.10
N SER A 485 -40.85 -25.45 -2.79
CA SER A 485 -39.43 -25.78 -2.94
C SER A 485 -38.73 -24.82 -3.91
N ASP A 486 -37.44 -24.60 -3.67
CA ASP A 486 -36.49 -24.06 -4.64
C ASP A 486 -35.21 -24.91 -4.57
N LEU A 487 -34.27 -24.74 -5.51
CA LEU A 487 -33.02 -25.49 -5.54
C LEU A 487 -31.82 -24.54 -5.63
N GLU A 488 -30.98 -24.55 -4.60
CA GLU A 488 -29.80 -23.70 -4.52
C GLU A 488 -28.52 -24.56 -4.51
N GLU A 489 -27.65 -24.32 -5.49
CA GLU A 489 -26.38 -25.06 -5.63
C GLU A 489 -25.24 -24.34 -4.91
N GLN A 490 -24.61 -25.00 -3.93
CA GLN A 490 -23.50 -24.46 -3.14
C GLN A 490 -22.32 -25.44 -3.07
N TYR A 491 -21.09 -24.91 -2.97
CA TYR A 491 -19.88 -25.74 -2.84
C TYR A 491 -19.71 -26.30 -1.41
N SER A 492 -19.14 -27.49 -1.27
CA SER A 492 -18.91 -28.15 0.03
C SER A 492 -17.63 -28.99 0.05
N ASN A 493 -17.05 -29.13 1.23
CA ASN A 493 -15.84 -29.93 1.47
C ASN A 493 -16.14 -31.40 1.72
N ASP A 494 -17.30 -31.68 2.32
CA ASP A 494 -17.61 -32.96 2.97
C ASP A 494 -18.81 -33.67 2.33
N THR A 495 -19.63 -32.95 1.55
CA THR A 495 -20.75 -33.52 0.80
C THR A 495 -20.33 -33.84 -0.64
N ALA A 496 -20.76 -34.99 -1.14
CA ALA A 496 -20.54 -35.39 -2.54
C ALA A 496 -21.39 -34.55 -3.52
N ARG A 497 -20.86 -34.30 -4.72
CA ARG A 497 -21.54 -33.57 -5.80
C ARG A 497 -22.94 -34.16 -6.08
N GLN A 498 -23.92 -33.28 -6.30
CA GLN A 498 -25.35 -33.51 -6.47
C GLN A 498 -26.14 -34.00 -5.23
N ALA A 499 -25.50 -34.35 -4.11
CA ALA A 499 -26.22 -34.75 -2.90
C ALA A 499 -26.79 -33.55 -2.12
N VAL A 500 -27.93 -33.76 -1.46
CA VAL A 500 -28.66 -32.74 -0.69
C VAL A 500 -28.00 -32.53 0.69
N MET A 501 -27.65 -31.29 0.98
CA MET A 501 -26.96 -30.83 2.21
C MET A 501 -27.90 -30.41 3.32
N GLY A 502 -29.15 -30.06 2.99
CA GLY A 502 -30.15 -29.55 3.92
C GLY A 502 -31.09 -28.56 3.24
N THR A 503 -31.58 -27.59 4.00
CA THR A 503 -32.47 -26.52 3.54
C THR A 503 -32.07 -25.18 4.12
N ASP A 504 -32.50 -24.09 3.46
CA ASP A 504 -32.63 -22.76 4.07
C ASP A 504 -34.11 -22.31 4.02
N PRO A 505 -34.78 -22.05 5.16
CA PRO A 505 -34.31 -22.19 6.55
C PRO A 505 -33.94 -23.64 6.92
N PRO A 506 -33.11 -23.85 7.96
CA PRO A 506 -32.67 -25.18 8.39
C PRO A 506 -33.83 -26.04 8.92
N PHE A 507 -33.65 -27.37 8.84
CA PHE A 507 -34.65 -28.33 9.32
C PHE A 507 -35.00 -28.13 10.80
N GLY A 508 -36.28 -28.32 11.14
CA GLY A 508 -36.82 -28.06 12.47
C GLY A 508 -37.19 -26.59 12.74
N GLU A 509 -36.82 -25.65 11.87
CA GLU A 509 -37.32 -24.27 11.97
C GLU A 509 -38.80 -24.16 11.56
N ARG A 510 -39.51 -23.17 12.13
CA ARG A 510 -40.96 -22.98 11.94
C ARG A 510 -41.30 -21.81 11.02
N ALA A 511 -41.21 -22.07 9.73
CA ALA A 511 -41.61 -21.13 8.69
C ALA A 511 -43.15 -21.11 8.46
N PRO A 512 -43.74 -19.99 7.98
CA PRO A 512 -45.14 -19.95 7.58
C PRO A 512 -45.40 -20.90 6.39
N ARG A 513 -46.53 -21.62 6.37
CA ARG A 513 -46.90 -22.44 5.22
C ARG A 513 -47.11 -21.58 3.97
N GLY A 514 -46.64 -22.08 2.83
CA GLY A 514 -46.54 -21.34 1.58
C GLY A 514 -45.35 -20.37 1.50
N SER A 515 -44.39 -20.43 2.44
CA SER A 515 -43.08 -19.79 2.25
C SER A 515 -42.18 -20.64 1.35
N GLN A 516 -41.20 -19.98 0.74
CA GLN A 516 -40.12 -20.60 -0.02
C GLN A 516 -39.12 -21.23 0.94
N VAL A 517 -38.66 -22.44 0.61
CA VAL A 517 -37.59 -23.15 1.32
C VAL A 517 -36.65 -23.70 0.26
N ALA A 518 -35.41 -23.22 0.25
CA ALA A 518 -34.40 -23.67 -0.69
C ALA A 518 -33.86 -25.05 -0.26
N VAL A 519 -33.79 -26.00 -1.19
CA VAL A 519 -33.08 -27.27 -1.01
C VAL A 519 -31.62 -27.06 -1.39
N LEU A 520 -30.72 -27.19 -0.43
CA LEU A 520 -29.30 -26.94 -0.63
C LEU A 520 -28.63 -28.15 -1.27
N VAL A 521 -28.10 -28.01 -2.49
CA VAL A 521 -27.49 -29.07 -3.28
C VAL A 521 -25.98 -28.85 -3.38
N SER A 522 -25.19 -29.91 -3.16
CA SER A 522 -23.74 -29.79 -3.20
C SER A 522 -23.19 -29.78 -4.62
N LEU A 523 -22.36 -28.79 -4.94
CA LEU A 523 -21.46 -28.80 -6.10
C LEU A 523 -20.17 -29.60 -5.84
N GLY A 524 -20.02 -30.22 -4.67
CA GLY A 524 -18.76 -30.80 -4.20
C GLY A 524 -17.69 -29.71 -4.00
N LYS A 525 -16.42 -30.10 -4.09
CA LYS A 525 -15.29 -29.17 -3.88
C LYS A 525 -15.15 -28.16 -5.02
N PRO A 526 -14.83 -26.89 -4.71
CA PRO A 526 -14.53 -25.88 -5.71
C PRO A 526 -13.19 -26.16 -6.42
N THR A 527 -13.14 -25.87 -7.71
CA THR A 527 -11.90 -25.89 -8.51
C THR A 527 -11.40 -24.47 -8.77
N VAL A 528 -10.08 -24.28 -8.79
CA VAL A 528 -9.47 -23.00 -9.20
C VAL A 528 -9.81 -22.75 -10.69
N PRO A 529 -10.48 -21.64 -11.06
CA PRO A 529 -10.81 -21.35 -12.46
C PRO A 529 -9.56 -21.01 -13.27
N GLN A 530 -9.55 -21.28 -14.57
CA GLN A 530 -8.46 -20.81 -15.44
C GLN A 530 -8.61 -19.30 -15.71
N PRO A 531 -7.56 -18.48 -15.56
CA PRO A 531 -7.58 -17.07 -15.96
C PRO A 531 -7.82 -16.91 -17.45
N GLY A 532 -8.73 -16.02 -17.86
CA GLY A 532 -8.90 -15.62 -19.25
C GLY A 532 -7.98 -14.45 -19.61
N SER A 533 -7.57 -14.35 -20.89
CA SER A 533 -6.73 -13.24 -21.38
C SER A 533 -7.36 -11.86 -21.16
N ALA A 534 -8.69 -11.76 -21.21
CA ALA A 534 -9.45 -10.55 -20.91
C ALA A 534 -9.45 -10.18 -19.42
N ASP A 535 -9.20 -11.13 -18.50
CA ASP A 535 -9.38 -10.91 -17.06
C ASP A 535 -8.44 -9.86 -16.48
N THR A 536 -8.92 -9.25 -15.39
CA THR A 536 -8.19 -8.38 -14.48
C THR A 536 -8.14 -9.04 -13.11
N VAL A 537 -7.34 -8.52 -12.17
CA VAL A 537 -7.36 -9.00 -10.77
C VAL A 537 -8.78 -8.93 -10.20
N ALA A 538 -9.52 -7.84 -10.44
CA ALA A 538 -10.88 -7.68 -9.93
C ALA A 538 -11.86 -8.72 -10.52
N THR A 539 -11.88 -8.90 -11.85
CA THR A 539 -12.82 -9.87 -12.47
C THR A 539 -12.44 -11.32 -12.20
N TYR A 540 -11.17 -11.62 -11.95
CA TYR A 540 -10.73 -12.96 -11.56
C TYR A 540 -10.95 -13.23 -10.05
N THR A 541 -10.82 -12.22 -9.20
CA THR A 541 -11.25 -12.29 -7.78
C THR A 541 -12.73 -12.63 -7.68
N GLN A 542 -13.60 -11.98 -8.47
CA GLN A 542 -15.01 -12.34 -8.51
C GLN A 542 -15.21 -13.83 -8.88
N LYS A 543 -14.55 -14.33 -9.93
CA LYS A 543 -14.62 -15.76 -10.33
C LYS A 543 -14.10 -16.74 -9.28
N LEU A 544 -13.28 -16.28 -8.33
CA LEU A 544 -12.86 -17.05 -7.16
C LEU A 544 -13.94 -17.01 -6.07
N GLU A 545 -14.46 -15.82 -5.75
CA GLU A 545 -15.51 -15.60 -4.74
C GLU A 545 -16.83 -16.29 -5.12
N ASP A 546 -17.21 -16.29 -6.40
CA ASP A 546 -18.33 -17.06 -6.99
C ASP A 546 -18.17 -18.60 -6.78
N ARG A 547 -16.96 -19.05 -6.44
CA ARG A 547 -16.61 -20.45 -6.13
C ARG A 547 -16.28 -20.65 -4.64
N THR A 548 -16.62 -19.69 -3.78
CA THR A 548 -16.27 -19.65 -2.34
C THR A 548 -14.77 -19.63 -2.05
N LEU A 549 -13.93 -19.23 -3.02
CA LEU A 549 -12.46 -19.13 -2.88
C LEU A 549 -12.04 -17.69 -2.56
N GLN A 550 -10.96 -17.53 -1.81
CA GLN A 550 -10.42 -16.21 -1.45
C GLN A 550 -9.26 -15.84 -2.37
N ALA A 551 -9.28 -14.66 -2.97
CA ALA A 551 -8.12 -14.16 -3.72
C ALA A 551 -7.07 -13.53 -2.80
N ARG A 552 -5.78 -13.79 -3.07
CA ARG A 552 -4.65 -13.02 -2.52
C ARG A 552 -3.72 -12.62 -3.66
N LEU A 553 -3.36 -11.34 -3.76
CA LEU A 553 -2.33 -10.93 -4.71
C LEU A 553 -0.96 -11.46 -4.24
N GLY A 554 -0.29 -12.20 -5.12
CA GLY A 554 1.01 -12.80 -4.87
C GLY A 554 2.18 -11.95 -5.36
N SER A 555 3.38 -12.54 -5.32
CA SER A 555 4.55 -11.95 -6.00
C SER A 555 4.36 -11.98 -7.52
N GLU A 556 4.66 -10.88 -8.21
CA GLU A 556 4.76 -10.88 -9.67
C GLU A 556 5.86 -11.82 -10.18
N VAL A 557 5.62 -12.50 -11.30
CA VAL A 557 6.54 -13.45 -11.95
C VAL A 557 6.78 -13.07 -13.41
N TYR A 558 7.92 -13.45 -13.97
CA TYR A 558 8.13 -13.35 -15.42
C TYR A 558 7.30 -14.43 -16.13
N SER A 559 6.73 -14.07 -17.27
CA SER A 559 5.98 -14.98 -18.14
C SER A 559 6.05 -14.47 -19.56
N ASP A 560 6.50 -15.34 -20.47
CA ASP A 560 6.79 -14.96 -21.85
C ASP A 560 5.49 -14.95 -22.70
N ASP A 561 4.51 -15.81 -22.37
CA ASP A 561 3.18 -15.86 -23.01
C ASP A 561 2.20 -14.76 -22.55
N VAL A 562 2.41 -14.16 -21.36
CA VAL A 562 1.40 -13.34 -20.68
C VAL A 562 1.84 -11.88 -20.59
N PRO A 563 1.10 -10.92 -21.19
CA PRO A 563 1.43 -9.49 -21.13
C PRO A 563 1.57 -8.95 -19.69
N LYS A 564 2.49 -8.00 -19.51
CA LYS A 564 2.76 -7.36 -18.21
C LYS A 564 1.47 -6.82 -17.57
N GLY A 565 1.28 -7.10 -16.28
CA GLY A 565 0.10 -6.70 -15.51
C GLY A 565 -1.14 -7.62 -15.68
N LYS A 566 -1.09 -8.64 -16.54
CA LYS A 566 -2.09 -9.73 -16.60
C LYS A 566 -1.73 -10.87 -15.66
N ILE A 567 -2.69 -11.76 -15.37
CA ILE A 567 -2.51 -12.90 -14.46
C ILE A 567 -1.67 -13.97 -15.16
N ALA A 568 -0.45 -14.21 -14.67
CA ALA A 568 0.48 -15.18 -15.22
C ALA A 568 0.24 -16.60 -14.69
N SER A 569 -0.04 -16.75 -13.39
CA SER A 569 -0.29 -18.04 -12.76
C SER A 569 -1.05 -17.91 -11.44
N THR A 570 -1.49 -19.04 -10.89
CA THR A 570 -2.12 -19.13 -9.57
C THR A 570 -1.50 -20.24 -8.72
N LYS A 571 -1.60 -20.10 -7.39
CA LYS A 571 -1.25 -21.15 -6.42
C LYS A 571 -2.40 -21.32 -5.41
N PRO A 572 -3.10 -22.48 -5.36
CA PRO A 572 -2.95 -23.64 -6.26
C PRO A 572 -3.20 -23.32 -7.74
N ALA A 573 -2.68 -24.18 -8.62
CA ALA A 573 -2.79 -24.02 -10.06
C ALA A 573 -4.25 -24.13 -10.53
N SER A 574 -4.57 -23.54 -11.68
CA SER A 574 -5.87 -23.68 -12.33
C SER A 574 -6.24 -25.15 -12.56
N GLY A 575 -7.50 -25.47 -12.33
CA GLY A 575 -8.03 -26.85 -12.36
C GLY A 575 -7.86 -27.64 -11.06
N ALA A 576 -7.05 -27.20 -10.10
CA ALA A 576 -6.91 -27.89 -8.81
C ALA A 576 -8.22 -27.83 -7.99
N GLU A 577 -8.67 -28.97 -7.46
CA GLU A 577 -9.69 -28.99 -6.40
C GLU A 577 -9.08 -28.52 -5.07
N VAL A 578 -9.80 -27.64 -4.38
CA VAL A 578 -9.40 -27.06 -3.10
C VAL A 578 -10.61 -27.06 -2.15
N ASN A 579 -10.41 -26.78 -0.87
CA ASN A 579 -11.54 -26.63 0.05
C ASN A 579 -12.22 -25.26 -0.12
N THR A 580 -13.50 -25.15 0.21
CA THR A 580 -14.20 -23.86 0.36
C THR A 580 -13.45 -22.96 1.34
N GLY A 581 -13.42 -21.66 1.09
CA GLY A 581 -12.62 -20.69 1.85
C GLY A 581 -11.10 -20.70 1.57
N SER A 582 -10.57 -21.64 0.77
CA SER A 582 -9.13 -21.69 0.46
C SER A 582 -8.66 -20.42 -0.22
N THR A 583 -7.49 -19.91 0.20
CA THR A 583 -6.84 -18.81 -0.50
C THR A 583 -6.14 -19.29 -1.77
N VAL A 584 -6.48 -18.69 -2.90
CA VAL A 584 -5.73 -18.77 -4.16
C VAL A 584 -4.84 -17.54 -4.27
N GLU A 585 -3.53 -17.75 -4.29
CA GLU A 585 -2.56 -16.72 -4.63
C GLU A 585 -2.58 -16.47 -6.14
N VAL A 586 -2.79 -15.21 -6.55
CA VAL A 586 -2.85 -14.77 -7.94
C VAL A 586 -1.56 -14.02 -8.27
N GLN A 587 -0.75 -14.55 -9.18
CA GLN A 587 0.56 -13.98 -9.53
C GLN A 587 0.48 -13.27 -10.89
N LEU A 588 0.85 -11.98 -10.93
CA LEU A 588 0.84 -11.16 -12.15
C LEU A 588 2.11 -11.34 -12.97
N SER A 589 2.01 -11.11 -14.28
CA SER A 589 3.13 -11.11 -15.21
C SER A 589 3.93 -9.81 -15.12
N LYS A 590 5.26 -9.94 -15.07
CA LYS A 590 6.22 -8.85 -15.35
C LYS A 590 6.45 -8.62 -16.85
N GLY A 591 5.89 -9.48 -17.71
CA GLY A 591 6.29 -9.68 -19.10
C GLY A 591 7.39 -10.75 -19.23
N PRO A 592 7.95 -10.92 -20.45
CA PRO A 592 9.08 -11.81 -20.69
C PRO A 592 10.28 -11.47 -19.81
N ARG A 593 11.18 -12.44 -19.59
CA ARG A 593 12.42 -12.16 -18.84
C ARG A 593 13.34 -11.23 -19.65
N PRO A 594 13.90 -10.16 -19.07
CA PRO A 594 14.91 -9.36 -19.75
C PRO A 594 16.17 -10.16 -20.09
N VAL A 595 16.68 -9.96 -21.30
CA VAL A 595 17.91 -10.50 -21.87
C VAL A 595 18.86 -9.33 -22.12
N ARG A 596 20.16 -9.55 -21.91
CA ARG A 596 21.19 -8.54 -22.22
C ARG A 596 21.61 -8.65 -23.68
N VAL A 597 21.52 -7.55 -24.42
CA VAL A 597 21.85 -7.51 -25.84
C VAL A 597 23.34 -7.79 -26.05
N PRO A 598 23.74 -8.78 -26.88
CA PRO A 598 25.13 -9.17 -27.05
C PRO A 598 25.95 -8.14 -27.85
N GLY A 599 27.27 -8.21 -27.74
CA GLY A 599 28.19 -7.36 -28.49
C GLY A 599 28.52 -7.92 -29.88
N VAL A 600 27.95 -7.32 -30.92
CA VAL A 600 28.12 -7.76 -32.33
C VAL A 600 29.04 -6.86 -33.19
N LYS A 601 29.62 -5.78 -32.65
CA LYS A 601 30.46 -4.85 -33.44
C LYS A 601 31.64 -5.58 -34.12
N GLY A 602 31.78 -5.41 -35.43
CA GLY A 602 32.82 -6.06 -36.23
C GLY A 602 32.56 -7.54 -36.51
N GLN A 603 31.29 -7.96 -36.50
CA GLN A 603 30.86 -9.26 -37.00
C GLN A 603 30.03 -9.07 -38.28
N SER A 604 30.24 -9.90 -39.29
CA SER A 604 29.41 -9.98 -40.49
C SER A 604 27.94 -10.21 -40.13
N GLU A 605 27.01 -9.60 -40.89
CA GLU A 605 25.54 -9.73 -40.73
C GLU A 605 25.06 -11.09 -40.19
N GLN A 606 25.31 -12.18 -40.94
CA GLN A 606 24.90 -13.54 -40.57
C GLN A 606 25.35 -13.93 -39.14
N ARG A 607 26.59 -13.60 -38.78
CA ARG A 607 27.19 -13.95 -37.49
C ARG A 607 26.69 -13.08 -36.35
N ALA A 608 26.36 -11.82 -36.64
CA ALA A 608 25.64 -10.96 -35.70
C ALA A 608 24.25 -11.55 -35.40
N THR A 609 23.49 -11.93 -36.43
CA THR A 609 22.18 -12.60 -36.30
C THR A 609 22.28 -13.90 -35.50
N GLU A 610 23.20 -14.80 -35.85
CA GLU A 610 23.47 -16.04 -35.08
C GLU A 610 23.76 -15.76 -33.59
N THR A 611 24.46 -14.66 -33.29
CA THR A 611 24.80 -14.25 -31.93
C THR A 611 23.61 -13.65 -31.17
N ILE A 612 22.70 -12.96 -31.86
CA ILE A 612 21.47 -12.36 -31.31
C ILE A 612 20.43 -13.45 -31.01
N GLU A 613 20.19 -14.34 -31.99
CA GLU A 613 19.30 -15.50 -31.82
C GLU A 613 19.77 -16.41 -30.68
N ALA A 614 21.08 -16.68 -30.58
CA ALA A 614 21.66 -17.47 -29.50
C ALA A 614 21.53 -16.82 -28.10
N ALA A 615 21.24 -15.52 -28.00
CA ALA A 615 20.93 -14.85 -26.75
C ALA A 615 19.44 -14.97 -26.34
N GLY A 616 18.56 -15.38 -27.26
CA GLY A 616 17.10 -15.37 -27.05
C GLY A 616 16.44 -14.03 -27.41
N LEU A 617 16.95 -13.37 -28.45
CA LEU A 617 16.38 -12.16 -29.07
C LEU A 617 16.20 -12.43 -30.57
N GLU A 618 15.32 -11.68 -31.24
CA GLU A 618 15.08 -11.82 -32.68
C GLU A 618 15.68 -10.62 -33.43
N VAL A 619 16.06 -10.77 -34.70
CA VAL A 619 16.50 -9.65 -35.54
C VAL A 619 15.32 -9.14 -36.34
N GLY A 620 14.94 -7.88 -36.12
CA GLY A 620 13.91 -7.17 -36.88
C GLY A 620 14.52 -6.41 -38.06
N ASP A 621 14.35 -5.09 -38.06
CA ASP A 621 14.92 -4.22 -39.09
C ASP A 621 16.47 -4.30 -39.14
N VAL A 622 17.00 -4.39 -40.36
CA VAL A 622 18.43 -4.22 -40.65
C VAL A 622 18.63 -2.84 -41.28
N VAL A 623 19.30 -1.93 -40.57
CA VAL A 623 19.55 -0.55 -41.02
C VAL A 623 21.02 -0.35 -41.37
N GLN A 624 21.26 0.46 -42.40
CA GLN A 624 22.59 0.76 -42.91
C GLN A 624 23.01 2.16 -42.50
N GLU A 625 24.20 2.29 -41.89
CA GLU A 625 24.77 3.56 -41.44
C GLU A 625 26.27 3.61 -41.73
N PHE A 626 26.87 4.80 -41.77
CA PHE A 626 28.30 4.95 -42.01
C PHE A 626 29.14 4.70 -40.74
N SER A 627 30.29 4.05 -40.91
CA SER A 627 31.32 3.98 -39.86
C SER A 627 32.74 4.03 -40.42
N GLU A 628 33.55 4.94 -39.89
CA GLU A 628 34.99 5.03 -40.15
C GLU A 628 35.80 3.82 -39.64
N GLN A 629 35.17 2.90 -38.88
CA GLN A 629 35.84 1.83 -38.13
C GLN A 629 35.37 0.40 -38.48
N VAL A 630 34.39 0.24 -39.37
CA VAL A 630 33.72 -1.05 -39.64
C VAL A 630 33.54 -1.21 -41.14
N GLU A 631 34.02 -2.31 -41.71
CA GLU A 631 33.94 -2.57 -43.16
C GLU A 631 32.50 -2.86 -43.62
N ALA A 632 32.19 -2.61 -44.89
CA ALA A 632 30.84 -2.80 -45.42
C ALA A 632 30.32 -4.24 -45.22
N GLY A 633 29.09 -4.36 -44.69
CA GLY A 633 28.46 -5.66 -44.37
C GLY A 633 28.76 -6.21 -42.97
N ASP A 634 29.69 -5.61 -42.23
CA ASP A 634 29.88 -5.88 -40.80
C ASP A 634 28.98 -4.99 -39.93
N ALA A 635 28.51 -5.54 -38.82
CA ALA A 635 27.68 -4.83 -37.85
C ALA A 635 28.49 -3.75 -37.11
N ILE A 636 27.93 -2.54 -37.07
CA ILE A 636 28.35 -1.44 -36.18
C ILE A 636 27.88 -1.73 -34.76
N GLY A 637 26.68 -2.29 -34.61
CA GLY A 637 26.03 -2.59 -33.34
C GLY A 637 24.54 -2.92 -33.51
N THR A 638 23.76 -2.68 -32.47
CA THR A 638 22.31 -2.95 -32.42
C THR A 638 21.56 -1.78 -31.77
N ARG A 639 20.23 -1.76 -31.92
CA ARG A 639 19.31 -0.97 -31.09
C ARG A 639 18.23 -1.89 -30.54
N PRO A 640 18.10 -2.10 -29.21
CA PRO A 640 18.90 -1.51 -28.12
C PRO A 640 20.40 -1.86 -28.19
N GLY A 641 21.22 -1.06 -27.49
CA GLY A 641 22.68 -1.14 -27.54
C GLY A 641 23.28 -2.34 -26.81
N SER A 642 24.51 -2.71 -27.15
CA SER A 642 25.21 -3.82 -26.50
C SER A 642 25.34 -3.62 -24.98
N GLY A 643 24.87 -4.60 -24.22
CA GLY A 643 24.86 -4.58 -22.75
C GLY A 643 23.61 -3.97 -22.11
N GLU A 644 22.74 -3.33 -22.91
CA GLU A 644 21.39 -2.91 -22.48
C GLU A 644 20.46 -4.13 -22.33
N GLU A 645 19.31 -3.95 -21.66
CA GLU A 645 18.35 -5.01 -21.39
C GLU A 645 17.09 -4.87 -22.27
N ALA A 646 16.81 -5.90 -23.07
CA ALA A 646 15.63 -6.01 -23.93
C ALA A 646 14.74 -7.18 -23.46
N PRO A 647 13.42 -7.21 -23.74
CA PRO A 647 12.59 -8.38 -23.43
C PRO A 647 13.05 -9.62 -24.21
N GLY A 648 13.12 -10.79 -23.57
CA GLY A 648 13.37 -12.04 -24.29
C GLY A 648 12.34 -12.26 -25.40
N GLY A 649 12.80 -12.64 -26.58
CA GLY A 649 11.98 -12.77 -27.79
C GLY A 649 11.56 -11.45 -28.44
N SER A 650 12.12 -10.29 -28.07
CA SER A 650 11.90 -9.05 -28.83
C SER A 650 12.77 -8.97 -30.06
N GLU A 651 12.21 -8.49 -31.17
CA GLU A 651 12.95 -7.96 -32.31
C GLU A 651 13.88 -6.81 -31.85
N ILE A 652 15.14 -6.85 -32.28
CA ILE A 652 16.10 -5.74 -32.16
C ILE A 652 16.60 -5.32 -33.55
N THR A 653 16.87 -4.03 -33.71
CA THR A 653 17.42 -3.50 -34.97
C THR A 653 18.91 -3.81 -35.06
N LEU A 654 19.34 -4.41 -36.17
CA LEU A 654 20.77 -4.60 -36.48
C LEU A 654 21.29 -3.39 -37.28
N VAL A 655 22.41 -2.79 -36.86
CA VAL A 655 23.02 -1.64 -37.54
C VAL A 655 24.28 -2.10 -38.25
N ILE A 656 24.32 -1.99 -39.58
CA ILE A 656 25.40 -2.48 -40.46
C ILE A 656 26.11 -1.32 -41.14
N SER A 657 27.43 -1.46 -41.34
CA SER A 657 28.22 -0.46 -42.06
C SER A 657 27.92 -0.47 -43.57
N ASN A 658 27.66 0.71 -44.14
CA ASN A 658 27.59 0.95 -45.58
C ASN A 658 28.90 1.49 -46.19
N ALA A 659 29.97 1.58 -45.40
CA ALA A 659 31.17 2.33 -45.73
C ALA A 659 31.94 1.74 -46.94
N ILE A 660 32.13 2.53 -48.00
CA ILE A 660 32.89 2.08 -49.17
C ILE A 660 34.38 2.14 -48.84
N LYS A 661 35.09 1.03 -49.08
CA LYS A 661 36.54 0.92 -48.88
C LYS A 661 37.29 1.36 -50.15
N VAL A 662 38.10 2.41 -50.03
CA VAL A 662 38.86 2.98 -51.16
C VAL A 662 39.96 2.01 -51.61
N PRO A 663 39.94 1.50 -52.85
CA PRO A 663 40.95 0.57 -53.32
C PRO A 663 42.29 1.27 -53.54
N ASN A 664 43.39 0.57 -53.31
CA ASN A 664 44.71 1.02 -53.76
C ASN A 664 44.75 1.05 -55.30
N ILE A 665 45.01 2.24 -55.87
CA ILE A 665 45.18 2.50 -57.29
C ILE A 665 46.57 3.05 -57.65
N THR A 666 47.44 3.28 -56.67
CA THR A 666 48.82 3.76 -56.91
C THR A 666 49.59 2.82 -57.85
N GLY A 667 50.38 3.40 -58.75
CA GLY A 667 51.13 2.65 -59.78
C GLY A 667 50.29 2.01 -60.90
N LEU A 668 48.96 2.10 -60.87
CA LEU A 668 48.12 1.73 -62.02
C LEU A 668 48.15 2.83 -63.09
N SER A 669 47.94 2.46 -64.35
CA SER A 669 47.66 3.45 -65.40
C SER A 669 46.34 4.16 -65.11
N ALA A 670 46.25 5.45 -65.45
CA ALA A 670 45.13 6.28 -65.05
C ALA A 670 43.75 5.72 -65.46
N ASP A 671 43.64 5.08 -66.63
CA ASP A 671 42.39 4.46 -67.08
C ASP A 671 41.98 3.23 -66.25
N LYS A 672 42.95 2.40 -65.85
CA LYS A 672 42.70 1.24 -64.96
C LYS A 672 42.35 1.68 -63.53
N ALA A 673 42.91 2.80 -63.07
CA ALA A 673 42.50 3.42 -61.83
C ALA A 673 41.05 3.94 -61.89
N LYS A 674 40.69 4.62 -62.99
CA LYS A 674 39.33 5.11 -63.26
C LYS A 674 38.30 3.97 -63.41
N GLU A 675 38.72 2.83 -63.93
CA GLU A 675 37.94 1.59 -64.01
C GLU A 675 37.73 0.98 -62.60
N LYS A 676 38.81 0.65 -61.90
CA LYS A 676 38.79 0.02 -60.56
C LYS A 676 38.07 0.85 -59.49
N LEU A 677 38.09 2.18 -59.59
CA LEU A 677 37.30 3.05 -58.70
C LEU A 677 35.80 2.92 -58.98
N ARG A 678 35.38 2.91 -60.25
CA ARG A 678 33.96 2.76 -60.62
C ARG A 678 33.41 1.37 -60.26
N GLU A 679 34.23 0.33 -60.39
CA GLU A 679 33.90 -1.02 -59.89
C GLU A 679 33.64 -1.04 -58.37
N ALA A 680 34.33 -0.19 -57.61
CA ALA A 680 34.13 -0.01 -56.17
C ALA A 680 33.02 1.00 -55.81
N GLY A 681 32.25 1.52 -56.78
CA GLY A 681 31.22 2.53 -56.56
C GLY A 681 31.72 3.96 -56.34
N LEU A 682 32.99 4.23 -56.63
CA LEU A 682 33.67 5.50 -56.39
C LEU A 682 33.78 6.35 -57.66
N ASN A 683 33.72 7.68 -57.50
CA ASN A 683 33.82 8.62 -58.62
C ASN A 683 35.28 9.08 -58.83
N PRO A 684 35.96 8.70 -59.93
CA PRO A 684 37.32 9.14 -60.17
C PRO A 684 37.37 10.60 -60.65
N VAL A 685 37.95 11.48 -59.82
CA VAL A 685 38.25 12.88 -60.16
C VAL A 685 39.72 12.99 -60.57
N HIS A 686 40.04 13.81 -61.58
CA HIS A 686 41.42 14.08 -61.97
C HIS A 686 41.91 15.35 -61.25
N GLY A 687 42.97 15.22 -60.45
CA GLY A 687 43.64 16.34 -59.79
C GLY A 687 44.80 16.89 -60.62
N ASP A 688 45.43 17.97 -60.15
CA ASP A 688 46.66 18.49 -60.76
C ASP A 688 47.76 17.40 -60.77
N PRO A 689 48.53 17.24 -61.86
CA PRO A 689 49.58 16.24 -61.94
C PRO A 689 50.75 16.59 -61.02
N ILE A 690 51.38 15.56 -60.45
CA ILE A 690 52.49 15.69 -59.50
C ILE A 690 53.75 15.02 -60.04
N THR A 691 54.92 15.48 -59.60
CA THR A 691 56.20 14.87 -59.99
C THR A 691 56.57 13.79 -58.99
N ASP A 692 56.50 12.54 -59.44
CA ASP A 692 56.97 11.37 -58.70
C ASP A 692 58.05 10.66 -59.52
N GLU A 693 59.27 10.56 -58.98
CA GLU A 693 60.41 9.98 -59.69
C GLU A 693 60.35 8.45 -59.79
N ASP A 694 59.56 7.77 -58.94
CA ASP A 694 59.39 6.32 -58.89
C ASP A 694 58.22 5.85 -59.78
N VAL A 695 57.18 6.67 -59.96
CA VAL A 695 56.01 6.39 -60.80
C VAL A 695 56.15 6.95 -62.22
N GLU A 696 55.80 6.14 -63.23
CA GLU A 696 55.86 6.51 -64.65
C GLU A 696 54.73 7.46 -65.08
N ALA A 697 55.01 8.34 -66.05
CA ALA A 697 54.02 9.28 -66.59
C ALA A 697 52.69 8.60 -66.97
N GLY A 698 51.56 9.26 -66.66
CA GLY A 698 50.21 8.72 -66.90
C GLY A 698 49.81 7.54 -66.00
N HIS A 699 50.63 7.18 -65.01
CA HIS A 699 50.27 6.29 -63.91
C HIS A 699 49.98 7.12 -62.65
N VAL A 700 49.19 6.55 -61.74
CA VAL A 700 48.77 7.21 -60.50
C VAL A 700 49.94 7.29 -59.53
N ALA A 701 50.41 8.52 -59.28
CA ALA A 701 51.43 8.81 -58.29
C ALA A 701 50.83 8.87 -56.87
N SER A 702 49.68 9.53 -56.71
CA SER A 702 48.93 9.51 -55.44
C SER A 702 47.41 9.54 -55.64
N GLN A 703 46.70 9.17 -54.58
CA GLN A 703 45.25 9.19 -54.48
C GLN A 703 44.82 9.89 -53.19
N SER A 704 43.68 10.60 -53.24
CA SER A 704 43.03 11.18 -52.07
C SER A 704 41.50 11.04 -52.23
N PRO A 705 40.77 10.38 -51.32
CA PRO A 705 41.20 9.73 -50.08
C PRO A 705 42.22 8.59 -50.26
N ALA A 706 42.84 8.18 -49.15
CA ALA A 706 43.93 7.21 -49.13
C ALA A 706 43.44 5.78 -49.43
N ALA A 707 44.35 4.88 -49.80
CA ALA A 707 44.05 3.46 -49.94
C ALA A 707 43.60 2.85 -48.60
N ASP A 708 42.68 1.89 -48.66
CA ASP A 708 42.04 1.20 -47.53
C ASP A 708 41.21 2.11 -46.58
N GLN A 709 41.10 3.41 -46.86
CA GLN A 709 40.23 4.33 -46.13
C GLN A 709 38.75 4.01 -46.39
N LEU A 710 37.95 4.06 -45.32
CA LEU A 710 36.49 3.93 -45.37
C LEU A 710 35.84 5.31 -45.60
N ILE A 711 34.89 5.41 -46.53
CA ILE A 711 34.16 6.66 -46.84
C ILE A 711 32.64 6.48 -46.85
N ASN A 712 31.92 7.56 -46.58
CA ASN A 712 30.46 7.57 -46.56
C ASN A 712 29.90 7.64 -47.99
N PRO A 713 29.12 6.64 -48.47
CA PRO A 713 28.50 6.69 -49.80
C PRO A 713 27.49 7.84 -49.99
N GLU A 714 26.98 8.44 -48.90
CA GLU A 714 25.95 9.48 -48.95
C GLU A 714 26.49 10.92 -49.01
N GLU A 715 27.78 11.14 -48.70
CA GLU A 715 28.39 12.48 -48.66
C GLU A 715 29.28 12.77 -49.86
N ASP A 716 30.44 12.13 -49.95
CA ASP A 716 31.40 12.32 -51.04
C ASP A 716 32.08 10.99 -51.41
N THR A 717 31.84 10.54 -52.64
CA THR A 717 32.46 9.35 -53.24
C THR A 717 33.61 9.68 -54.20
N ASN A 718 34.03 10.96 -54.27
CA ASN A 718 35.12 11.39 -55.11
C ASN A 718 36.47 10.85 -54.61
N VAL A 719 37.24 10.24 -55.50
CA VAL A 719 38.65 9.94 -55.29
C VAL A 719 39.46 10.72 -56.32
N THR A 720 40.20 11.72 -55.85
CA THR A 720 41.14 12.50 -56.65
C THR A 720 42.36 11.66 -57.00
N ILE A 721 42.61 11.51 -58.30
CA ILE A 721 43.76 10.83 -58.89
C ILE A 721 44.78 11.89 -59.29
N HIS A 722 46.00 11.79 -58.76
CA HIS A 722 47.14 12.58 -59.21
C HIS A 722 48.04 11.70 -60.10
N GLU A 723 48.07 12.03 -61.39
CA GLU A 723 48.89 11.33 -62.39
C GLU A 723 50.33 11.88 -62.36
N SER A 724 51.35 11.03 -62.57
CA SER A 724 52.75 11.45 -62.61
C SER A 724 53.04 12.31 -63.85
N ASP A 725 53.71 13.46 -63.68
CA ASP A 725 54.32 14.25 -64.77
C ASP A 725 55.77 13.88 -65.07
N SER A 726 56.32 12.82 -64.45
CA SER A 726 57.76 12.56 -64.50
C SER A 726 58.24 11.95 -65.82
N VAL A 727 59.21 12.62 -66.43
CA VAL A 727 59.81 12.28 -67.72
C VAL A 727 61.13 11.58 -67.49
N ARG A 728 61.30 10.41 -68.10
CA ARG A 728 62.58 9.69 -68.07
C ARG A 728 63.61 10.37 -68.98
N VAL A 729 64.73 10.80 -68.42
CA VAL A 729 65.81 11.48 -69.17
C VAL A 729 66.45 10.48 -70.15
N PRO A 730 66.39 10.73 -71.48
CA PRO A 730 67.00 9.87 -72.48
C PRO A 730 68.53 9.96 -72.43
N PHE A 731 69.21 8.93 -72.96
CA PHE A 731 70.65 8.97 -73.17
C PHE A 731 71.00 9.95 -74.30
N VAL A 732 71.74 11.02 -73.99
CA VAL A 732 72.17 12.02 -74.99
C VAL A 732 73.69 12.19 -75.09
N ILE A 733 74.47 11.60 -74.19
CA ILE A 733 75.93 11.51 -74.32
C ILE A 733 76.29 10.88 -75.68
N GLY A 734 77.31 11.42 -76.35
CA GLY A 734 77.70 11.03 -77.72
C GLY A 734 76.81 11.59 -78.84
N SER A 735 75.68 12.25 -78.53
CA SER A 735 74.94 13.06 -79.53
C SER A 735 75.60 14.44 -79.69
N THR A 736 75.39 15.08 -80.84
CA THR A 736 75.72 16.50 -81.00
C THR A 736 74.87 17.37 -80.08
N ALA A 737 75.41 18.49 -79.59
CA ALA A 737 74.71 19.42 -78.70
C ALA A 737 73.32 19.84 -79.25
N ALA A 738 73.19 20.07 -80.55
CA ALA A 738 71.92 20.39 -81.20
C ALA A 738 70.90 19.23 -81.16
N SER A 739 71.33 17.99 -81.44
CA SER A 739 70.45 16.81 -81.40
C SER A 739 70.08 16.42 -79.97
N ALA A 740 71.03 16.52 -79.03
CA ALA A 740 70.78 16.33 -77.60
C ALA A 740 69.75 17.35 -77.08
N LYS A 741 69.93 18.63 -77.42
CA LYS A 741 68.98 19.70 -77.08
C LYS A 741 67.59 19.41 -77.64
N GLN A 742 67.48 19.12 -78.93
CA GLN A 742 66.20 18.81 -79.59
C GLN A 742 65.48 17.61 -78.94
N LYS A 743 66.20 16.54 -78.59
CA LYS A 743 65.62 15.36 -77.94
C LYS A 743 65.06 15.64 -76.54
N LEU A 744 65.69 16.54 -75.78
CA LEU A 744 65.26 16.89 -74.42
C LEU A 744 64.14 17.94 -74.43
N GLU A 745 64.24 18.96 -75.30
CA GLU A 745 63.17 19.96 -75.46
C GLU A 745 61.89 19.37 -76.06
N ALA A 746 62.00 18.33 -76.91
CA ALA A 746 60.85 17.55 -77.39
C ALA A 746 60.14 16.75 -76.28
N LEU A 747 60.78 16.56 -75.12
CA LEU A 747 60.18 15.99 -73.91
C LEU A 747 59.81 17.09 -72.89
N GLY A 748 59.79 18.36 -73.31
CA GLY A 748 59.46 19.51 -72.47
C GLY A 748 60.56 19.91 -71.47
N LEU A 749 61.74 19.29 -71.52
CA LEU A 749 62.85 19.57 -70.60
C LEU A 749 63.65 20.79 -71.06
N LYS A 750 64.07 21.65 -70.12
CA LYS A 750 64.97 22.78 -70.39
C LYS A 750 66.40 22.26 -70.50
N VAL A 751 67.21 22.87 -71.36
CA VAL A 751 68.59 22.44 -71.61
C VAL A 751 69.56 23.58 -71.35
N LYS A 752 70.51 23.35 -70.45
CA LYS A 752 71.61 24.27 -70.12
C LYS A 752 72.94 23.62 -70.49
N PHE A 753 73.83 24.36 -71.14
CA PHE A 753 75.20 23.90 -71.38
C PHE A 753 76.14 24.45 -70.30
N SER A 754 77.10 23.64 -69.85
CA SER A 754 78.17 24.05 -68.92
C SER A 754 79.43 24.58 -69.62
N SER A 755 79.45 24.51 -70.95
CA SER A 755 80.56 24.77 -71.86
C SER A 755 80.00 25.20 -73.22
N ASP A 756 80.85 25.49 -74.21
CA ASP A 756 80.39 25.98 -75.52
C ASP A 756 79.40 25.03 -76.19
N SER A 757 78.31 25.58 -76.75
CA SER A 757 77.19 24.80 -77.30
C SER A 757 77.47 24.14 -78.66
N SER A 758 78.73 24.14 -79.10
CA SER A 758 79.23 23.57 -80.35
C SER A 758 80.15 22.38 -80.07
N GLY A 759 79.57 21.19 -79.85
CA GLY A 759 80.35 19.98 -79.54
C GLY A 759 79.54 18.69 -79.51
N LEU A 760 80.22 17.60 -79.13
CA LEU A 760 79.59 16.35 -78.70
C LEU A 760 79.33 16.39 -77.20
N VAL A 761 78.18 15.89 -76.75
CA VAL A 761 77.85 15.82 -75.32
C VAL A 761 78.68 14.72 -74.64
N ILE A 762 79.42 15.06 -73.59
CA ILE A 762 80.22 14.12 -72.78
C ILE A 762 79.65 13.88 -71.39
N THR A 763 78.88 14.81 -70.84
CA THR A 763 78.22 14.66 -69.54
C THR A 763 76.77 15.11 -69.60
N GLN A 764 75.90 14.43 -68.85
CA GLN A 764 74.51 14.84 -68.59
C GLN A 764 74.23 14.78 -67.08
N SER A 765 73.53 15.78 -66.55
CA SER A 765 73.07 15.82 -65.16
C SER A 765 71.67 16.45 -65.09
N PRO A 766 70.63 15.78 -64.54
CA PRO A 766 70.61 14.40 -64.02
C PRO A 766 71.07 13.31 -65.00
N GLY A 767 71.34 12.13 -64.44
CA GLY A 767 72.12 11.06 -65.09
C GLY A 767 71.38 10.28 -66.19
N LEU A 768 71.88 9.07 -66.47
CA LEU A 768 71.22 8.15 -67.40
C LEU A 768 69.97 7.55 -66.74
N GLY A 769 68.79 7.81 -67.32
CA GLY A 769 67.57 7.08 -67.02
C GLY A 769 66.86 7.48 -65.73
N SER A 770 67.34 8.50 -65.01
CA SER A 770 66.59 9.21 -63.97
C SER A 770 65.28 9.76 -64.52
N ARG A 771 64.23 9.84 -63.69
CA ARG A 771 63.05 10.65 -63.99
C ARG A 771 63.25 12.08 -63.47
N VAL A 772 62.60 13.06 -64.11
CA VAL A 772 62.64 14.50 -63.77
C VAL A 772 61.29 15.14 -64.12
N ARG A 773 61.03 16.37 -63.68
CA ARG A 773 59.82 17.09 -64.05
C ARG A 773 59.86 17.61 -65.49
N VAL A 774 58.70 17.68 -66.14
CA VAL A 774 58.52 18.52 -67.35
C VAL A 774 58.94 19.96 -67.04
N GLY A 775 59.90 20.48 -67.79
CA GLY A 775 60.45 21.82 -67.58
C GLY A 775 61.64 21.90 -66.62
N ASP A 776 62.12 20.80 -66.04
CA ASP A 776 63.40 20.78 -65.31
C ASP A 776 64.59 21.05 -66.25
N THR A 777 65.71 21.50 -65.67
CA THR A 777 66.90 21.88 -66.44
C THR A 777 67.97 20.79 -66.44
N ILE A 778 68.04 20.04 -67.54
CA ILE A 778 69.15 19.13 -67.79
C ILE A 778 70.39 19.95 -68.13
N THR A 779 71.47 19.72 -67.39
CA THR A 779 72.78 20.33 -67.66
C THR A 779 73.62 19.37 -68.50
N LEU A 780 74.12 19.85 -69.64
CA LEU A 780 74.96 19.10 -70.58
C LEU A 780 76.37 19.71 -70.66
N GLY A 781 77.39 18.87 -70.56
CA GLY A 781 78.78 19.23 -70.86
C GLY A 781 79.19 18.77 -72.26
N THR A 782 79.98 19.58 -72.94
CA THR A 782 80.41 19.41 -74.34
C THR A 782 81.93 19.36 -74.46
N LEU A 783 82.41 18.66 -75.50
CA LEU A 783 83.79 18.72 -76.02
C LEU A 783 83.98 19.91 -76.96
#